data_AF-A0A024G0V8-F1
#
_entry.id   AF-A0A024G0V8-F1
#
_cell.length_a   1.000
_cell.length_b   1.000
_cell.length_c   1.000
_cell.angle_alpha   90.00
_cell.angle_beta   90.00
_cell.angle_gamma   90.00
#
_symmetry.space_group_name_H-M   'P 1'
#
loop_
_entity.id
_entity.type
_entity.pdbx_description
1 polymer ?
#
loop_
_entity_poly.entity_id
_entity_poly.type
_entity_poly.pdbx_seq_one_letter_code
_entity_poly.pdbx_strand_id
1 'polypeptide(L)'
;MASRLGIRMNVVGTGSDGSIPSVLFSIERYGVYSDDVTLLQRYLFNCGEGTQRICKEYQIKVNTLNSVFLTQFTNWNVAGIPGLVFALGECGASHLHLYGPKRSNAYLQSLHSFVRRRYPELNCTEIEQETTSAAVICNDIADFQMRDIHAQISGFCLRPHSTQPDGAEDPCSHSIQTDSLKNSSTSSSSDSDSANSSDKNETYWVLDRTATIDQAWLEEFYSHHHPEKKHHAAQILRQFSGREHVLRDMLIQKYCEGSSCTTTQLTGKRKRTCPAPDSISKDDFDTIYVSLKPSRNDCNADQSEDPICYVLTFFQDVIRIGWVITCPHQSFVADLVRRFKPCDAHRPVLVVHLTPKYILMHAEWMNSFTEDTKHLVYDSETLETTADGVFSYTFKSSALAAIRRKGAKFHTNSNHFHLARYLQKCVTTRSSPPSRLLFPEIRVETHLAQSQLVYWFNHPKSTVQTYFEYEMTGWKKLLKHVGFLSKQENPPQLNPIDRLEKRLTDVRVVFLGTGCAAPSKLRGSSGIYLDFCSGKEGFLLDCGEGTFGNLCRYYGRKEGIERVANLCGIWISHHHADHQAGILTLLEVFARNSNQLLLVIAPHSVLQFIRTCEDTHICPHIHLITCRAMNSCSYSSRFWQDTSTVDSSNSKCGILSDIQSVPVHHCYDSYGVVLTLSNGRRLLYSGDTRPCNALIEAGMDVDLLIHEATFADTRQEDAVRKRHSTVQEAMLVAKKMRARRIVLTHFSAGFPFRMFAHCSGEVTANALPRRAGVEGAGQMRSCVFADLEERDIVNFQWHLLKLQMALEDSFNSLAQDTNLPCVILCDRGAMDGSAYMSTDQWEELKLEHDLDTVTLRDTRYIAVFHLVTAAKGAEKFYTLDNNDARLETLEQARIIDERTCRAWVGHPKLFVFDNSAGFEKKMQRLIDTAAVLCGIPTTVRASRKFLLREAPSKNNISIDYEDFEVEKVYLQPEEAETSKDYSFVRCRTQYGISSYGMTTVRYLESGEMVHLKRVLNAREYSYAVRRRVDTSRHIIKQQRICFLYECQSVQIHVYKEPFAINNLAILHLQASEENQQITFPSFVAIERELHESDGLYSAHKIKSRIVANKMDDFRRGPQKENAHRVGSIVKGGACSLESAPISLMLDFLKATQEHDLTNAETRAKEIIAIEPKNELVRDLLAALKQQQALMSAQQSDDESSNIDESDDAVDSVSSDEESDQESVSDRDYNS
;
A
#
# COMPACT_ATOMS: atom_id res chain seq x y z
N MET A 1 -21.86 32.80 8.46
CA MET A 1 -20.41 32.57 8.24
C MET A 1 -20.27 31.64 7.05
N ALA A 2 -19.50 32.01 6.03
CA ALA A 2 -19.37 31.20 4.82
C ALA A 2 -18.46 29.98 5.05
N SER A 3 -18.91 28.80 4.61
CA SER A 3 -18.06 27.60 4.55
C SER A 3 -17.12 27.71 3.35
N ARG A 4 -15.81 27.65 3.58
CA ARG A 4 -14.82 27.66 2.49
C ARG A 4 -14.91 26.35 1.68
N LEU A 5 -15.49 26.44 0.49
CA LEU A 5 -15.61 25.34 -0.46
C LEU A 5 -14.48 25.41 -1.49
N GLY A 6 -13.58 24.42 -1.47
CA GLY A 6 -12.61 24.18 -2.53
C GLY A 6 -13.21 23.33 -3.64
N ILE A 7 -12.87 23.64 -4.89
CA ILE A 7 -13.22 22.82 -6.06
C ILE A 7 -11.97 22.59 -6.88
N ARG A 8 -11.69 21.32 -7.17
CA ARG A 8 -10.52 20.90 -7.97
C ARG A 8 -10.82 19.76 -8.93
N MET A 9 -10.10 19.73 -10.04
CA MET A 9 -9.99 18.60 -10.97
C MET A 9 -8.63 17.94 -10.78
N ASN A 10 -8.61 16.60 -10.78
CA ASN A 10 -7.39 15.78 -10.71
C ASN A 10 -7.29 14.94 -11.99
N VAL A 11 -6.12 14.85 -12.61
CA VAL A 11 -5.87 13.87 -13.68
C VAL A 11 -5.75 12.47 -13.06
N VAL A 12 -6.63 11.55 -13.44
CA VAL A 12 -6.69 10.17 -12.90
C VAL A 12 -6.39 9.08 -13.94
N GLY A 13 -5.97 9.50 -15.14
CA GLY A 13 -5.29 8.69 -16.15
C GLY A 13 -4.79 9.61 -17.25
N THR A 14 -3.54 9.43 -17.72
CA THR A 14 -2.79 10.38 -18.55
C THR A 14 -2.83 10.07 -20.05
N GLY A 15 -3.40 8.93 -20.45
CA GLY A 15 -3.31 8.42 -21.83
C GLY A 15 -1.93 7.85 -22.21
N SER A 16 -0.92 8.03 -21.36
CA SER A 16 0.42 7.43 -21.48
C SER A 16 0.55 6.19 -20.61
N ASP A 17 1.62 5.41 -20.82
CA ASP A 17 1.94 4.16 -20.10
C ASP A 17 0.83 3.10 -20.19
N GLY A 18 -0.07 3.17 -21.17
CA GLY A 18 -1.30 2.35 -21.18
C GLY A 18 -2.23 2.64 -19.99
N SER A 19 -2.29 3.90 -19.55
CA SER A 19 -3.45 4.48 -18.86
C SER A 19 -4.33 5.23 -19.89
N ILE A 20 -5.49 5.72 -19.48
CA ILE A 20 -6.53 6.22 -20.39
C ILE A 20 -6.98 7.62 -19.95
N PRO A 21 -7.18 8.60 -20.87
CA PRO A 21 -7.55 9.97 -20.52
C PRO A 21 -8.81 10.04 -19.65
N SER A 22 -8.63 10.45 -18.40
CA SER A 22 -9.71 10.53 -17.41
C SER A 22 -9.44 11.58 -16.34
N VAL A 23 -10.50 12.27 -15.90
CA VAL A 23 -10.44 13.37 -14.91
C VAL A 23 -11.47 13.20 -13.81
N LEU A 24 -11.06 13.52 -12.57
CA LEU A 24 -11.89 13.43 -11.37
C LEU A 24 -12.06 14.81 -10.75
N PHE A 25 -13.26 15.37 -10.85
CA PHE A 25 -13.67 16.58 -10.16
C PHE A 25 -14.02 16.25 -8.69
N SER A 26 -13.64 17.13 -7.77
CA SER A 26 -13.85 17.00 -6.33
C SER A 26 -14.28 18.33 -5.72
N ILE A 27 -15.36 18.28 -4.93
CA ILE A 27 -15.86 19.40 -4.13
C ILE A 27 -15.57 19.09 -2.66
N GLU A 28 -14.87 20.02 -1.99
CA GLU A 28 -14.29 19.80 -0.67
C GLU A 28 -14.60 21.00 0.25
N ARG A 29 -15.07 20.74 1.48
CA ARG A 29 -15.40 21.77 2.48
C ARG A 29 -14.35 21.80 3.57
N TYR A 30 -13.75 22.97 3.78
CA TYR A 30 -12.66 23.16 4.72
C TYR A 30 -13.19 23.68 6.06
N GLY A 31 -12.55 23.25 7.16
CA GLY A 31 -12.80 23.76 8.50
C GLY A 31 -12.57 25.27 8.59
N VAL A 32 -13.37 25.94 9.44
CA VAL A 32 -13.21 27.39 9.70
C VAL A 32 -12.05 27.66 10.67
N TYR A 33 -11.79 26.70 11.58
CA TYR A 33 -10.79 26.80 12.65
C TYR A 33 -9.88 25.54 12.74
N SER A 34 -9.91 24.68 11.72
CA SER A 34 -9.12 23.46 11.65
C SER A 34 -8.76 23.14 10.20
N ASP A 35 -7.70 22.34 10.00
CA ASP A 35 -7.27 21.85 8.69
C ASP A 35 -8.10 20.68 8.15
N ASP A 36 -9.25 20.39 8.77
CA ASP A 36 -10.14 19.31 8.37
C ASP A 36 -10.76 19.59 7.00
N VAL A 37 -10.60 18.64 6.06
CA VAL A 37 -11.20 18.69 4.73
C VAL A 37 -12.30 17.63 4.65
N THR A 38 -13.56 18.07 4.70
CA THR A 38 -14.70 17.19 4.38
C THR A 38 -14.81 17.10 2.86
N LEU A 39 -14.54 15.94 2.28
CA LEU A 39 -14.91 15.66 0.90
C LEU A 39 -16.44 15.55 0.80
N LEU A 40 -17.07 16.34 -0.09
CA LEU A 40 -18.52 16.38 -0.24
C LEU A 40 -19.00 15.50 -1.41
N GLN A 41 -18.48 15.73 -2.61
CA GLN A 41 -19.01 15.17 -3.85
C GLN A 41 -17.91 15.00 -4.90
N ARG A 42 -18.05 13.98 -5.77
CA ARG A 42 -17.11 13.69 -6.87
C ARG A 42 -17.81 13.28 -8.16
N TYR A 43 -17.22 13.68 -9.29
CA TYR A 43 -17.65 13.30 -10.62
C TYR A 43 -16.44 12.81 -11.43
N LEU A 44 -16.52 11.61 -11.99
CA LEU A 44 -15.47 11.00 -12.81
C LEU A 44 -15.88 11.05 -14.29
N PHE A 45 -14.99 11.55 -15.15
CA PHE A 45 -15.18 11.56 -16.60
C PHE A 45 -14.24 10.53 -17.25
N ASN A 46 -14.85 9.51 -17.87
CA ASN A 46 -14.29 8.23 -18.29
C ASN A 46 -13.63 7.42 -17.15
N CYS A 47 -13.80 6.10 -17.16
CA CYS A 47 -13.32 5.20 -16.12
C CYS A 47 -12.45 4.08 -16.73
N GLY A 48 -11.20 4.42 -17.00
CA GLY A 48 -10.26 3.55 -17.71
C GLY A 48 -9.65 2.43 -16.88
N GLU A 49 -9.07 1.45 -17.58
CA GLU A 49 -8.31 0.35 -16.97
C GLU A 49 -7.24 0.90 -16.01
N GLY A 50 -7.27 0.48 -14.74
CA GLY A 50 -6.35 0.92 -13.70
C GLY A 50 -6.79 2.13 -12.89
N THR A 51 -7.91 2.81 -13.17
CA THR A 51 -8.34 4.02 -12.42
C THR A 51 -8.42 3.75 -10.90
N GLN A 52 -8.91 2.59 -10.45
CA GLN A 52 -8.90 2.26 -9.01
C GLN A 52 -7.49 2.12 -8.41
N ARG A 53 -6.52 1.63 -9.20
CA ARG A 53 -5.10 1.51 -8.80
C ARG A 53 -4.43 2.88 -8.77
N ILE A 54 -4.77 3.78 -9.70
CA ILE A 54 -4.28 5.17 -9.74
C ILE A 54 -4.80 5.95 -8.53
N CYS A 55 -6.09 5.78 -8.19
CA CYS A 55 -6.66 6.38 -6.99
C CYS A 55 -5.96 5.89 -5.71
N LYS A 56 -5.67 4.58 -5.59
CA LYS A 56 -4.85 4.03 -4.50
C LYS A 56 -3.43 4.61 -4.49
N GLU A 57 -2.76 4.68 -5.64
CA GLU A 57 -1.41 5.21 -5.80
C GLU A 57 -1.31 6.64 -5.27
N TYR A 58 -2.24 7.52 -5.65
CA TYR A 58 -2.26 8.94 -5.31
C TYR A 58 -3.15 9.31 -4.11
N GLN A 59 -3.56 8.33 -3.29
CA GLN A 59 -4.35 8.51 -2.05
C GLN A 59 -5.71 9.19 -2.25
N ILE A 60 -6.28 9.09 -3.45
CA ILE A 60 -7.56 9.67 -3.85
C ILE A 60 -8.70 8.77 -3.34
N LYS A 61 -9.38 9.20 -2.27
CA LYS A 61 -10.48 8.44 -1.64
C LYS A 61 -11.74 8.37 -2.55
N VAL A 62 -12.12 7.18 -3.02
CA VAL A 62 -13.28 7.03 -3.92
C VAL A 62 -14.65 7.05 -3.22
N ASN A 63 -14.70 7.16 -1.89
CA ASN A 63 -15.91 6.92 -1.09
C ASN A 63 -17.10 7.87 -1.32
N THR A 64 -16.89 9.03 -1.96
CA THR A 64 -17.97 9.98 -2.35
C THR A 64 -18.15 10.09 -3.87
N LEU A 65 -17.65 9.10 -4.63
CA LEU A 65 -17.88 9.02 -6.07
C LEU A 65 -19.11 8.16 -6.34
N ASN A 66 -20.21 8.80 -6.70
CA ASN A 66 -21.48 8.15 -7.05
C ASN A 66 -21.91 8.39 -8.50
N SER A 67 -21.24 9.28 -9.26
CA SER A 67 -21.58 9.57 -10.67
C SER A 67 -20.37 9.46 -11.59
N VAL A 68 -20.49 8.65 -12.64
CA VAL A 68 -19.49 8.48 -13.71
C VAL A 68 -20.11 8.92 -15.03
N PHE A 69 -19.39 9.74 -15.79
CA PHE A 69 -19.81 10.29 -17.07
C PHE A 69 -18.90 9.77 -18.18
N LEU A 70 -19.45 9.02 -19.13
CA LEU A 70 -18.75 8.52 -20.31
C LEU A 70 -18.89 9.51 -21.45
N THR A 71 -17.79 9.82 -22.12
CA THR A 71 -17.79 10.72 -23.29
C THR A 71 -18.06 9.99 -24.60
N GLN A 72 -17.75 8.68 -24.67
CA GLN A 72 -18.03 7.76 -25.77
C GLN A 72 -18.14 6.33 -25.21
N PHE A 73 -18.96 5.45 -25.80
CA PHE A 73 -18.91 4.02 -25.49
C PHE A 73 -17.74 3.35 -26.22
N THR A 74 -16.62 3.16 -25.51
CA THR A 74 -15.47 2.38 -25.98
C THR A 74 -14.97 1.53 -24.81
N ASN A 75 -14.36 0.36 -25.06
CA ASN A 75 -13.86 -0.47 -23.96
C ASN A 75 -12.82 0.30 -23.11
N TRP A 76 -12.05 1.20 -23.73
CA TRP A 76 -11.13 2.11 -23.03
C TRP A 76 -11.82 2.97 -21.98
N ASN A 77 -13.00 3.53 -22.27
CA ASN A 77 -13.70 4.43 -21.35
C ASN A 77 -14.41 3.70 -20.21
N VAL A 78 -14.62 2.38 -20.31
CA VAL A 78 -15.40 1.58 -19.34
C VAL A 78 -14.61 0.48 -18.61
N ALA A 79 -13.44 0.05 -19.09
CA ALA A 79 -12.70 -1.09 -18.55
C ALA A 79 -12.31 -0.97 -17.06
N GLY A 80 -12.27 0.23 -16.48
CA GLY A 80 -12.05 0.44 -15.05
C GLY A 80 -13.29 0.27 -14.18
N ILE A 81 -14.50 0.25 -14.75
CA ILE A 81 -15.77 0.19 -14.00
C ILE A 81 -15.85 -1.06 -13.09
N PRO A 82 -15.50 -2.29 -13.53
CA PRO A 82 -15.50 -3.46 -12.65
C PRO A 82 -14.64 -3.25 -11.39
N GLY A 83 -13.41 -2.75 -11.57
CA GLY A 83 -12.49 -2.44 -10.48
C GLY A 83 -12.99 -1.32 -9.57
N LEU A 84 -13.62 -0.29 -10.14
CA LEU A 84 -14.22 0.82 -9.40
C LEU A 84 -15.40 0.34 -8.52
N VAL A 85 -16.29 -0.51 -9.05
CA VAL A 85 -17.41 -1.09 -8.28
C VAL A 85 -16.92 -1.89 -7.07
N PHE A 86 -15.84 -2.66 -7.21
CA PHE A 86 -15.22 -3.35 -6.08
C PHE A 86 -14.64 -2.37 -5.05
N ALA A 87 -13.89 -1.35 -5.49
CA ALA A 87 -13.32 -0.35 -4.59
C ALA A 87 -14.40 0.48 -3.85
N LEU A 88 -15.51 0.81 -4.52
CA LEU A 88 -16.66 1.49 -3.92
C LEU A 88 -17.39 0.60 -2.91
N GLY A 89 -17.57 -0.69 -3.22
CA GLY A 89 -18.17 -1.66 -2.31
C GLY A 89 -17.32 -1.94 -1.07
N GLU A 90 -15.99 -1.86 -1.18
CA GLU A 90 -15.07 -1.88 -0.02
C GLU A 90 -15.14 -0.58 0.82
N CYS A 91 -15.44 0.56 0.19
CA CYS A 91 -15.66 1.84 0.87
C CYS A 91 -17.06 1.99 1.49
N GLY A 92 -17.97 1.03 1.29
CA GLY A 92 -19.36 1.10 1.75
C GLY A 92 -20.25 2.08 0.98
N ALA A 93 -19.89 2.46 -0.24
CA ALA A 93 -20.69 3.36 -1.08
C ALA A 93 -22.04 2.69 -1.46
N SER A 94 -23.14 3.42 -1.33
CA SER A 94 -24.48 2.86 -1.48
C SER A 94 -24.92 2.67 -2.93
N HIS A 95 -24.57 3.59 -3.84
CA HIS A 95 -24.96 3.58 -5.25
C HIS A 95 -23.86 4.13 -6.15
N LEU A 96 -23.91 3.74 -7.42
CA LEU A 96 -23.09 4.26 -8.52
C LEU A 96 -24.00 4.42 -9.75
N HIS A 97 -24.08 5.64 -10.27
CA HIS A 97 -24.84 5.99 -11.46
C HIS A 97 -23.88 6.22 -12.63
N LEU A 98 -24.10 5.49 -13.72
CA LEU A 98 -23.40 5.66 -14.98
C LEU A 98 -24.25 6.51 -15.93
N TYR A 99 -23.67 7.60 -16.40
CA TYR A 99 -24.20 8.43 -17.48
C TYR A 99 -23.30 8.24 -18.70
N GLY A 100 -23.87 8.03 -19.87
CA GLY A 100 -23.10 7.78 -21.09
C GLY A 100 -24.02 7.62 -22.29
N PRO A 101 -23.47 7.40 -23.50
CA PRO A 101 -24.29 7.10 -24.68
C PRO A 101 -24.94 5.71 -24.56
N LYS A 102 -25.60 5.28 -25.64
CA LYS A 102 -26.32 4.01 -25.70
C LYS A 102 -25.44 2.81 -25.33
N ARG A 103 -26.06 1.68 -24.99
CA ARG A 103 -25.40 0.40 -24.60
C ARG A 103 -24.64 0.42 -23.27
N SER A 104 -24.43 1.58 -22.64
CA SER A 104 -23.86 1.71 -21.29
C SER A 104 -24.58 0.83 -20.25
N ASN A 105 -25.91 0.67 -20.37
CA ASN A 105 -26.74 -0.18 -19.52
C ASN A 105 -26.53 -1.67 -19.84
N ALA A 106 -26.45 -2.03 -21.13
CA ALA A 106 -26.18 -3.40 -21.56
C ALA A 106 -24.80 -3.90 -21.07
N TYR A 107 -23.79 -3.01 -21.07
CA TYR A 107 -22.48 -3.28 -20.48
C TYR A 107 -22.58 -3.52 -18.96
N LEU A 108 -23.24 -2.63 -18.20
CA LEU A 108 -23.42 -2.83 -16.76
C LEU A 108 -24.17 -4.12 -16.43
N GLN A 109 -25.13 -4.53 -17.25
CA GLN A 109 -25.85 -5.79 -17.08
C GLN A 109 -24.96 -7.02 -17.34
N SER A 110 -24.04 -6.97 -18.33
CA SER A 110 -23.14 -8.10 -18.58
C SER A 110 -22.10 -8.30 -17.47
N LEU A 111 -21.73 -7.24 -16.76
CA LEU A 111 -20.87 -7.31 -15.56
C LEU A 111 -21.46 -8.19 -14.44
N HIS A 112 -22.78 -8.40 -14.35
CA HIS A 112 -23.40 -9.28 -13.35
C HIS A 112 -22.93 -10.75 -13.42
N SER A 113 -22.25 -11.15 -14.48
CA SER A 113 -21.59 -12.46 -14.58
C SER A 113 -20.42 -12.64 -13.60
N PHE A 114 -19.73 -11.56 -13.20
CA PHE A 114 -18.58 -11.60 -12.26
C PHE A 114 -18.53 -10.48 -11.21
N VAL A 115 -19.09 -9.29 -11.48
CA VAL A 115 -19.21 -8.17 -10.53
C VAL A 115 -20.48 -8.31 -9.68
N ARG A 116 -20.51 -9.33 -8.81
CA ARG A 116 -21.64 -9.60 -7.92
C ARG A 116 -21.43 -8.95 -6.54
N ARG A 117 -22.02 -7.77 -6.34
CA ARG A 117 -22.05 -7.04 -5.07
C ARG A 117 -23.48 -6.58 -4.76
N ARG A 118 -23.79 -6.39 -3.46
CA ARG A 118 -25.03 -5.76 -2.99
C ARG A 118 -24.94 -4.23 -2.96
N TYR A 119 -23.71 -3.71 -2.83
CA TYR A 119 -23.38 -2.29 -2.79
C TYR A 119 -22.04 -2.06 -3.52
N PRO A 120 -21.90 -0.99 -4.32
CA PRO A 120 -22.95 -0.04 -4.70
C PRO A 120 -24.06 -0.69 -5.56
N GLU A 121 -25.28 -0.18 -5.43
CA GLU A 121 -26.35 -0.39 -6.41
C GLU A 121 -25.98 0.31 -7.73
N LEU A 122 -26.15 -0.38 -8.86
CA LEU A 122 -25.67 0.10 -10.17
C LEU A 122 -26.84 0.62 -11.00
N ASN A 123 -26.86 1.92 -11.24
CA ASN A 123 -27.85 2.61 -12.06
C ASN A 123 -27.22 3.09 -13.38
N CYS A 124 -28.03 3.20 -14.44
CA CYS A 124 -27.61 3.72 -15.72
C CYS A 124 -28.63 4.71 -16.29
N THR A 125 -28.15 5.79 -16.89
CA THR A 125 -28.90 6.64 -17.80
C THR A 125 -28.14 6.70 -19.12
N GLU A 126 -28.72 6.10 -20.16
CA GLU A 126 -28.25 6.29 -21.53
C GLU A 126 -28.77 7.64 -22.01
N ILE A 127 -27.84 8.48 -22.50
CA ILE A 127 -28.08 9.80 -23.03
C ILE A 127 -28.41 9.63 -24.51
N GLU A 128 -29.59 10.09 -24.91
CA GLU A 128 -30.04 10.08 -26.30
C GLU A 128 -30.11 11.49 -26.86
N GLN A 129 -29.99 11.62 -28.19
CA GLN A 129 -30.14 12.90 -28.87
C GLN A 129 -31.65 13.23 -29.00
N GLU A 130 -32.19 14.01 -28.05
CA GLU A 130 -33.63 14.30 -27.99
C GLU A 130 -34.15 15.23 -29.10
N THR A 131 -33.27 15.95 -29.81
CA THR A 131 -33.66 16.99 -30.77
C THR A 131 -33.05 16.83 -32.16
N THR A 132 -33.83 17.12 -33.20
CA THR A 132 -33.35 17.31 -34.58
C THR A 132 -32.74 18.70 -34.80
N SER A 133 -33.06 19.68 -33.94
CA SER A 133 -32.51 21.04 -34.00
C SER A 133 -31.01 21.06 -33.69
N ALA A 134 -30.29 22.05 -34.22
CA ALA A 134 -28.84 22.18 -34.13
C ALA A 134 -28.39 22.86 -32.81
N ALA A 135 -28.76 22.29 -31.66
CA ALA A 135 -28.67 22.92 -30.35
C ALA A 135 -27.29 23.54 -30.02
N VAL A 136 -27.26 24.86 -29.74
CA VAL A 136 -26.09 25.64 -29.31
C VAL A 136 -26.18 25.94 -27.81
N ILE A 137 -25.07 25.81 -27.09
CA ILE A 137 -25.02 25.77 -25.62
C ILE A 137 -25.61 27.01 -24.93
N CYS A 138 -25.53 28.18 -25.56
CA CYS A 138 -26.05 29.43 -25.02
C CYS A 138 -27.55 29.67 -25.26
N ASN A 139 -28.18 28.94 -26.19
CA ASN A 139 -29.53 29.23 -26.69
C ASN A 139 -30.51 28.06 -26.57
N ASP A 140 -30.03 26.82 -26.55
CA ASP A 140 -30.85 25.61 -26.69
C ASP A 140 -30.79 24.70 -25.46
N ILE A 141 -31.76 23.78 -25.37
CA ILE A 141 -31.80 22.74 -24.35
C ILE A 141 -30.70 21.70 -24.63
N ALA A 142 -29.98 21.30 -23.59
CA ALA A 142 -28.94 20.26 -23.66
C ALA A 142 -29.57 18.87 -23.74
N ASP A 143 -28.97 17.96 -24.53
CA ASP A 143 -29.44 16.57 -24.71
C ASP A 143 -29.49 15.78 -23.37
N PHE A 144 -28.76 16.23 -22.35
CA PHE A 144 -28.85 15.72 -20.98
C PHE A 144 -28.57 16.82 -19.95
N GLN A 145 -29.24 16.77 -18.79
CA GLN A 145 -28.91 17.60 -17.62
C GLN A 145 -29.04 16.81 -16.30
N MET A 146 -27.97 16.80 -15.51
CA MET A 146 -27.98 16.46 -14.08
C MET A 146 -27.77 17.74 -13.26
N ARG A 147 -28.47 17.89 -12.14
CA ARG A 147 -28.21 18.97 -11.17
C ARG A 147 -28.30 18.45 -9.74
N ASP A 148 -27.29 18.78 -8.93
CA ASP A 148 -27.28 18.56 -7.49
C ASP A 148 -27.07 19.89 -6.73
N ILE A 149 -26.75 19.80 -5.44
CA ILE A 149 -26.54 20.94 -4.54
C ILE A 149 -25.19 21.67 -4.73
N HIS A 150 -24.33 21.22 -5.63
CA HIS A 150 -22.98 21.74 -5.84
C HIS A 150 -22.66 22.03 -7.32
N ALA A 151 -23.19 21.23 -8.25
CA ALA A 151 -22.98 21.44 -9.68
C ALA A 151 -24.22 21.11 -10.53
N GLN A 152 -24.24 21.70 -11.72
CA GLN A 152 -25.03 21.23 -12.85
C GLN A 152 -24.08 20.68 -13.92
N ILE A 153 -24.39 19.52 -14.46
CA ILE A 153 -23.64 18.85 -15.52
C ILE A 153 -24.59 18.67 -16.70
N SER A 154 -24.32 19.38 -17.80
CA SER A 154 -25.10 19.31 -19.04
C SER A 154 -24.31 18.55 -20.11
N GLY A 155 -24.94 17.59 -20.79
CA GLY A 155 -24.37 16.81 -21.88
C GLY A 155 -24.90 17.26 -23.24
N PHE A 156 -24.03 17.28 -24.25
CA PHE A 156 -24.35 17.65 -25.63
C PHE A 156 -23.74 16.64 -26.60
N CYS A 157 -24.58 16.03 -27.45
CA CYS A 157 -24.16 15.05 -28.45
C CYS A 157 -23.70 15.77 -29.72
N LEU A 158 -22.43 15.61 -30.12
CA LEU A 158 -21.94 16.17 -31.40
C LEU A 158 -22.45 15.36 -32.59
N ARG A 159 -22.65 16.02 -33.74
CA ARG A 159 -23.07 15.38 -35.00
C ARG A 159 -21.95 15.34 -36.04
N PRO A 160 -21.85 14.28 -36.85
CA PRO A 160 -20.96 14.27 -38.00
C PRO A 160 -21.52 15.14 -39.12
N HIS A 161 -20.69 16.00 -39.70
CA HIS A 161 -21.06 16.76 -40.90
C HIS A 161 -21.01 15.83 -42.12
N SER A 162 -22.15 15.58 -42.74
CA SER A 162 -22.21 14.86 -44.02
C SER A 162 -21.62 15.73 -45.13
N THR A 163 -20.73 15.14 -45.94
CA THR A 163 -20.19 15.80 -47.14
C THR A 163 -21.09 15.49 -48.34
N GLN A 164 -22.22 16.18 -48.43
CA GLN A 164 -22.89 16.38 -49.72
C GLN A 164 -22.03 17.37 -50.54
N PRO A 165 -21.79 17.15 -51.85
CA PRO A 165 -21.15 18.15 -52.69
C PRO A 165 -22.15 19.29 -52.98
N ASP A 166 -21.72 20.55 -52.81
CA ASP A 166 -22.51 21.70 -53.22
C ASP A 166 -22.76 21.69 -54.75
N GLY A 167 -24.01 21.92 -55.17
CA GLY A 167 -24.31 22.30 -56.56
C GLY A 167 -25.38 21.52 -57.30
N ALA A 168 -26.64 21.57 -56.83
CA ALA A 168 -27.82 21.49 -57.69
C ALA A 168 -29.00 22.22 -57.03
N GLU A 169 -29.56 23.23 -57.70
CA GLU A 169 -30.86 23.81 -57.34
C GLU A 169 -31.98 22.96 -57.95
N ASP A 170 -33.11 22.80 -57.24
CA ASP A 170 -34.41 22.58 -57.88
C ASP A 170 -35.53 23.18 -56.98
N PRO A 171 -36.40 24.07 -57.49
CA PRO A 171 -37.35 24.82 -56.67
C PRO A 171 -38.76 24.20 -56.63
N CYS A 172 -39.57 24.69 -55.66
CA CYS A 172 -41.00 24.36 -55.45
C CYS A 172 -41.27 22.92 -54.91
N SER A 173 -42.34 22.66 -54.16
CA SER A 173 -43.50 23.50 -53.80
C SER A 173 -44.06 23.23 -52.38
N HIS A 174 -44.81 24.21 -51.88
CA HIS A 174 -46.02 24.13 -51.04
C HIS A 174 -46.76 22.76 -50.96
N SER A 175 -47.55 22.42 -49.92
CA SER A 175 -47.81 22.97 -48.55
C SER A 175 -48.96 22.16 -47.87
N ILE A 176 -49.35 22.49 -46.62
CA ILE A 176 -50.70 22.23 -46.02
C ILE A 176 -50.96 20.74 -45.62
N GLN A 177 -51.04 20.41 -44.31
CA GLN A 177 -52.25 20.07 -43.49
C GLN A 177 -52.99 18.76 -43.90
N THR A 178 -53.69 17.98 -43.06
CA THR A 178 -54.12 18.13 -41.64
C THR A 178 -54.44 16.75 -41.00
N ASP A 179 -54.39 16.70 -39.67
CA ASP A 179 -55.23 15.94 -38.72
C ASP A 179 -56.13 14.72 -39.14
N SER A 180 -55.83 13.57 -38.49
CA SER A 180 -56.75 12.83 -37.59
C SER A 180 -57.66 11.67 -38.07
N LEU A 181 -58.11 10.89 -37.05
CA LEU A 181 -59.31 10.03 -36.93
C LEU A 181 -59.37 8.61 -37.56
N LYS A 182 -59.15 7.61 -36.67
CA LYS A 182 -60.06 6.51 -36.24
C LYS A 182 -60.82 5.60 -37.24
N ASN A 183 -61.04 4.35 -36.77
CA ASN A 183 -62.11 3.38 -37.11
C ASN A 183 -62.03 2.67 -38.50
N SER A 184 -62.58 1.46 -38.74
CA SER A 184 -63.07 0.37 -37.85
C SER A 184 -63.52 -0.88 -38.67
N SER A 185 -63.44 -2.09 -38.08
CA SER A 185 -64.22 -3.33 -38.46
C SER A 185 -63.98 -3.91 -39.88
N THR A 186 -64.38 -5.13 -40.29
CA THR A 186 -65.45 -6.09 -39.88
C THR A 186 -65.03 -7.60 -39.97
N SER A 187 -65.98 -8.50 -39.61
CA SER A 187 -66.03 -9.97 -39.87
C SER A 187 -66.12 -10.34 -41.37
N SER A 188 -66.16 -11.61 -41.86
CA SER A 188 -66.44 -12.99 -41.31
C SER A 188 -65.52 -14.06 -42.00
N SER A 189 -65.68 -15.41 -42.03
CA SER A 189 -66.69 -16.42 -41.61
C SER A 189 -66.01 -17.78 -41.22
N SER A 190 -66.64 -18.73 -40.51
CA SER A 190 -67.30 -20.01 -40.93
C SER A 190 -66.48 -20.96 -41.82
N ASP A 191 -66.32 -22.27 -41.56
CA ASP A 191 -67.34 -23.34 -41.40
C ASP A 191 -66.94 -24.48 -40.39
N SER A 192 -67.62 -25.65 -40.43
CA SER A 192 -67.67 -26.68 -39.36
C SER A 192 -66.95 -28.01 -39.68
N ASP A 193 -66.76 -28.88 -38.66
CA ASP A 193 -67.45 -30.19 -38.56
C ASP A 193 -67.14 -30.96 -37.26
N SER A 194 -67.79 -32.13 -37.08
CA SER A 194 -67.82 -32.97 -35.86
C SER A 194 -67.71 -34.47 -36.24
N ALA A 195 -67.62 -35.50 -35.37
CA ALA A 195 -67.86 -35.65 -33.93
C ALA A 195 -67.15 -36.93 -33.37
N ASN A 196 -67.26 -37.17 -32.05
CA ASN A 196 -67.14 -38.48 -31.34
C ASN A 196 -65.73 -39.15 -31.28
N SER A 197 -65.36 -39.94 -30.25
CA SER A 197 -66.01 -40.32 -28.97
C SER A 197 -65.01 -40.75 -27.89
N SER A 198 -65.30 -40.43 -26.63
CA SER A 198 -64.89 -41.08 -25.35
C SER A 198 -63.72 -42.09 -25.30
N ASP A 199 -62.75 -41.86 -24.41
CA ASP A 199 -62.73 -42.58 -23.10
C ASP A 199 -61.89 -41.82 -22.01
N LYS A 200 -62.21 -42.07 -20.74
CA LYS A 200 -61.47 -41.79 -19.46
C LYS A 200 -60.56 -40.56 -19.30
N ASN A 201 -60.89 -39.69 -18.34
CA ASN A 201 -59.98 -38.70 -17.75
C ASN A 201 -59.06 -39.31 -16.67
N GLU A 202 -57.76 -39.13 -16.81
CA GLU A 202 -56.80 -39.08 -15.69
C GLU A 202 -56.00 -37.75 -15.78
N THR A 203 -55.60 -37.19 -14.64
CA THR A 203 -55.06 -35.82 -14.54
C THR A 203 -53.58 -35.81 -14.19
N TYR A 204 -52.76 -35.05 -14.93
CA TYR A 204 -51.29 -35.01 -14.77
C TYR A 204 -50.73 -33.59 -14.70
N TRP A 205 -49.51 -33.47 -14.16
CA TRP A 205 -48.87 -32.21 -13.73
C TRP A 205 -47.71 -31.80 -14.65
N VAL A 206 -47.45 -30.50 -14.85
CA VAL A 206 -46.38 -29.98 -15.72
C VAL A 206 -45.71 -28.75 -15.10
N LEU A 207 -44.37 -28.71 -15.10
CA LEU A 207 -43.58 -27.56 -14.61
C LEU A 207 -43.34 -26.52 -15.73
N ASP A 208 -43.62 -25.26 -15.44
CA ASP A 208 -43.23 -24.12 -16.27
C ASP A 208 -41.77 -23.71 -15.99
N ARG A 209 -40.91 -23.76 -17.03
CA ARG A 209 -39.50 -23.32 -16.96
C ARG A 209 -39.32 -21.79 -16.90
N THR A 210 -40.40 -21.01 -16.89
CA THR A 210 -40.41 -19.55 -16.70
C THR A 210 -41.04 -19.09 -15.38
N ALA A 211 -41.70 -19.99 -14.63
CA ALA A 211 -42.24 -19.68 -13.32
C ALA A 211 -41.13 -19.34 -12.30
N THR A 212 -41.41 -18.34 -11.45
CA THR A 212 -40.63 -18.02 -10.26
C THR A 212 -40.92 -19.02 -9.15
N ILE A 213 -39.89 -19.70 -8.63
CA ILE A 213 -40.06 -20.53 -7.43
C ILE A 213 -40.23 -19.60 -6.22
N ASP A 214 -41.41 -19.62 -5.63
CA ASP A 214 -41.69 -19.13 -4.28
C ASP A 214 -41.98 -20.30 -3.32
N GLN A 215 -42.30 -19.97 -2.06
CA GLN A 215 -42.58 -20.98 -1.06
C GLN A 215 -43.83 -21.83 -1.37
N ALA A 216 -44.89 -21.23 -1.94
CA ALA A 216 -46.09 -21.98 -2.28
C ALA A 216 -45.80 -22.98 -3.41
N TRP A 217 -45.09 -22.54 -4.46
CA TRP A 217 -44.67 -23.39 -5.57
C TRP A 217 -43.80 -24.56 -5.09
N LEU A 218 -42.83 -24.30 -4.20
CA LEU A 218 -41.93 -25.35 -3.71
C LEU A 218 -42.62 -26.31 -2.72
N GLU A 219 -43.56 -25.82 -1.92
CA GLU A 219 -44.44 -26.64 -1.08
C GLU A 219 -45.38 -27.52 -1.91
N GLU A 220 -45.90 -27.01 -3.02
CA GLU A 220 -46.76 -27.75 -3.94
C GLU A 220 -45.97 -28.83 -4.71
N PHE A 221 -44.80 -28.47 -5.25
CA PHE A 221 -43.87 -29.40 -5.89
C PHE A 221 -43.50 -30.58 -4.96
N TYR A 222 -43.08 -30.28 -3.72
CA TYR A 222 -42.78 -31.33 -2.76
C TYR A 222 -44.02 -32.09 -2.30
N SER A 223 -45.22 -31.49 -2.25
CA SER A 223 -46.44 -32.24 -1.91
C SER A 223 -46.79 -33.35 -2.91
N HIS A 224 -46.33 -33.25 -4.16
CA HIS A 224 -46.52 -34.28 -5.19
C HIS A 224 -45.36 -35.30 -5.24
N HIS A 225 -44.10 -34.87 -5.08
CA HIS A 225 -42.93 -35.74 -5.25
C HIS A 225 -42.33 -36.29 -3.95
N HIS A 226 -42.39 -35.55 -2.85
CA HIS A 226 -41.74 -35.87 -1.56
C HIS A 226 -42.44 -35.13 -0.40
N PRO A 227 -43.63 -35.59 0.05
CA PRO A 227 -44.45 -34.85 1.01
C PRO A 227 -43.73 -34.53 2.32
N GLU A 228 -42.79 -35.37 2.74
CA GLU A 228 -41.96 -35.19 3.94
C GLU A 228 -41.03 -33.97 3.88
N LYS A 229 -40.77 -33.44 2.68
CA LYS A 229 -39.94 -32.25 2.45
C LYS A 229 -40.74 -30.95 2.40
N LYS A 230 -42.08 -31.00 2.36
CA LYS A 230 -42.94 -29.81 2.28
C LYS A 230 -42.64 -28.80 3.39
N HIS A 231 -42.55 -29.26 4.64
CA HIS A 231 -42.25 -28.42 5.80
C HIS A 231 -40.85 -27.77 5.79
N HIS A 232 -39.94 -28.23 4.92
CA HIS A 232 -38.60 -27.65 4.76
C HIS A 232 -38.50 -26.66 3.58
N ALA A 233 -39.58 -26.42 2.83
CA ALA A 233 -39.57 -25.58 1.63
C ALA A 233 -39.00 -24.17 1.89
N ALA A 234 -39.44 -23.50 2.97
CA ALA A 234 -38.91 -22.19 3.37
C ALA A 234 -37.40 -22.20 3.69
N GLN A 235 -36.89 -23.30 4.25
CA GLN A 235 -35.46 -23.46 4.55
C GLN A 235 -34.64 -23.71 3.29
N ILE A 236 -35.16 -24.52 2.36
CA ILE A 236 -34.54 -24.78 1.05
C ILE A 236 -34.50 -23.48 0.23
N LEU A 237 -35.58 -22.69 0.20
CA LEU A 237 -35.60 -21.38 -0.44
C LEU A 237 -34.61 -20.39 0.18
N ARG A 238 -34.45 -20.35 1.51
CA ARG A 238 -33.37 -19.56 2.13
C ARG A 238 -31.97 -20.02 1.71
N GLN A 239 -31.74 -21.32 1.57
CA GLN A 239 -30.46 -21.87 1.12
C GLN A 239 -30.16 -21.56 -0.37
N PHE A 240 -31.19 -21.48 -1.20
CA PHE A 240 -31.12 -21.21 -2.64
C PHE A 240 -31.55 -19.78 -3.03
N SER A 241 -31.64 -18.84 -2.08
CA SER A 241 -32.05 -17.47 -2.37
C SER A 241 -31.08 -16.77 -3.32
N GLY A 242 -31.61 -16.07 -4.33
CA GLY A 242 -30.87 -15.52 -5.47
C GLY A 242 -30.37 -16.58 -6.47
N ARG A 243 -30.76 -17.84 -6.30
CA ARG A 243 -30.38 -19.02 -7.11
C ARG A 243 -31.59 -19.96 -7.32
N GLU A 244 -32.80 -19.39 -7.29
CA GLU A 244 -34.08 -20.08 -7.43
C GLU A 244 -34.17 -20.82 -8.78
N HIS A 245 -33.58 -20.24 -9.84
CA HIS A 245 -33.42 -20.88 -11.14
C HIS A 245 -32.52 -22.13 -11.08
N VAL A 246 -31.39 -22.08 -10.35
CA VAL A 246 -30.52 -23.26 -10.17
C VAL A 246 -31.24 -24.36 -9.39
N LEU A 247 -32.01 -23.99 -8.36
CA LEU A 247 -32.85 -24.95 -7.63
C LEU A 247 -33.89 -25.60 -8.56
N ARG A 248 -34.60 -24.79 -9.36
CA ARG A 248 -35.59 -25.27 -10.34
C ARG A 248 -34.96 -26.25 -11.32
N ASP A 249 -33.84 -25.87 -11.92
CA ASP A 249 -33.24 -26.63 -13.00
C ASP A 249 -32.59 -27.93 -12.45
N MET A 250 -32.04 -27.91 -11.22
CA MET A 250 -31.64 -29.12 -10.47
C MET A 250 -32.82 -30.05 -10.14
N LEU A 251 -33.99 -29.51 -9.80
CA LEU A 251 -35.19 -30.32 -9.52
C LEU A 251 -35.76 -30.93 -10.80
N ILE A 252 -35.81 -30.17 -11.90
CA ILE A 252 -36.23 -30.65 -13.22
C ILE A 252 -35.29 -31.77 -13.72
N GLN A 253 -33.97 -31.55 -13.68
CA GLN A 253 -33.00 -32.57 -14.05
C GLN A 253 -33.12 -33.84 -13.20
N LYS A 254 -33.39 -33.70 -11.89
CA LYS A 254 -33.48 -34.83 -10.97
C LYS A 254 -34.79 -35.63 -11.06
N TYR A 255 -35.92 -35.00 -11.36
CA TYR A 255 -37.25 -35.63 -11.26
C TYR A 255 -38.06 -35.65 -12.56
N CYS A 256 -37.65 -34.92 -13.62
CA CYS A 256 -38.38 -34.85 -14.89
C CYS A 256 -37.61 -35.47 -16.07
N GLU A 257 -36.28 -35.41 -16.10
CA GLU A 257 -35.48 -35.88 -17.24
C GLU A 257 -35.29 -37.42 -17.29
N GLY A 258 -35.91 -38.15 -16.34
CA GLY A 258 -35.86 -39.62 -16.22
C GLY A 258 -37.18 -40.35 -16.49
N SER A 259 -38.16 -39.76 -17.19
CA SER A 259 -39.47 -40.38 -17.43
C SER A 259 -40.07 -40.04 -18.79
N SER A 260 -40.54 -41.06 -19.51
CA SER A 260 -41.02 -40.96 -20.89
C SER A 260 -42.54 -40.88 -21.00
N CYS A 261 -43.12 -39.69 -21.20
CA CYS A 261 -44.46 -39.56 -21.77
C CYS A 261 -44.74 -38.21 -22.44
N THR A 262 -45.86 -38.18 -23.17
CA THR A 262 -46.36 -37.18 -24.13
C THR A 262 -46.61 -35.75 -23.63
N THR A 263 -46.52 -34.78 -24.54
CA THR A 263 -46.68 -33.32 -24.30
C THR A 263 -48.04 -32.76 -24.78
N THR A 264 -48.38 -31.53 -24.35
CA THR A 264 -49.45 -30.59 -24.84
C THR A 264 -50.85 -30.79 -24.23
N GLN A 265 -51.76 -29.79 -24.06
CA GLN A 265 -51.77 -28.30 -24.14
C GLN A 265 -53.15 -27.80 -23.59
N LEU A 266 -53.49 -26.52 -23.27
CA LEU A 266 -52.80 -25.25 -22.95
C LEU A 266 -53.86 -24.26 -22.38
N THR A 267 -53.61 -23.50 -21.29
CA THR A 267 -54.29 -22.19 -21.08
C THR A 267 -53.46 -21.16 -20.31
N GLY A 268 -53.11 -20.06 -20.99
CA GLY A 268 -52.38 -18.91 -20.43
C GLY A 268 -51.88 -18.00 -21.54
N LYS A 269 -52.66 -16.98 -21.93
CA LYS A 269 -52.51 -16.33 -23.25
C LYS A 269 -51.40 -15.26 -23.30
N ARG A 270 -50.32 -15.52 -24.04
CA ARG A 270 -49.82 -14.60 -25.08
C ARG A 270 -49.00 -15.35 -26.14
N LYS A 271 -48.90 -14.76 -27.34
CA LYS A 271 -48.46 -15.44 -28.58
C LYS A 271 -47.22 -14.74 -29.16
N ARG A 272 -46.16 -15.49 -29.44
CA ARG A 272 -45.10 -15.08 -30.39
C ARG A 272 -44.63 -16.32 -31.14
N THR A 273 -44.39 -16.17 -32.45
CA THR A 273 -44.02 -17.26 -33.36
C THR A 273 -42.52 -17.24 -33.64
N CYS A 274 -41.88 -18.38 -33.53
CA CYS A 274 -40.54 -18.65 -34.05
C CYS A 274 -40.64 -19.76 -35.12
N PRO A 275 -39.76 -19.79 -36.13
CA PRO A 275 -39.71 -20.89 -37.09
C PRO A 275 -39.30 -22.19 -36.40
N ALA A 276 -39.62 -23.33 -37.02
CA ALA A 276 -39.19 -24.63 -36.53
C ALA A 276 -37.66 -24.75 -36.61
N PRO A 277 -36.98 -25.33 -35.59
CA PRO A 277 -35.59 -25.72 -35.75
C PRO A 277 -35.51 -26.96 -36.65
N ASP A 278 -34.68 -26.89 -37.70
CA ASP A 278 -34.31 -28.06 -38.48
C ASP A 278 -33.62 -29.11 -37.58
N SER A 279 -33.69 -30.38 -37.97
CA SER A 279 -33.25 -31.50 -37.15
C SER A 279 -31.72 -31.56 -36.99
N ILE A 280 -31.20 -30.93 -35.93
CA ILE A 280 -29.81 -31.05 -35.51
C ILE A 280 -29.55 -32.48 -34.99
N SER A 281 -28.46 -33.10 -35.45
CA SER A 281 -28.03 -34.43 -35.01
C SER A 281 -27.56 -34.43 -33.55
N LYS A 282 -27.73 -35.56 -32.87
CA LYS A 282 -27.07 -35.80 -31.59
C LYS A 282 -25.58 -36.08 -31.81
N ASP A 283 -24.74 -35.13 -31.44
CA ASP A 283 -23.33 -35.37 -31.15
C ASP A 283 -23.03 -34.83 -29.75
N ASP A 284 -22.67 -35.72 -28.82
CA ASP A 284 -22.50 -35.42 -27.40
C ASP A 284 -21.15 -34.74 -27.11
N PHE A 285 -21.10 -33.40 -27.03
CA PHE A 285 -20.18 -32.62 -26.17
C PHE A 285 -20.62 -31.13 -26.13
N ASP A 286 -20.47 -30.44 -24.98
CA ASP A 286 -20.75 -28.99 -24.77
C ASP A 286 -19.75 -28.06 -25.53
N THR A 287 -19.62 -28.28 -26.83
CA THR A 287 -18.64 -27.61 -27.70
C THR A 287 -19.32 -26.45 -28.41
N ILE A 288 -19.32 -25.26 -27.78
CA ILE A 288 -19.98 -24.06 -28.33
C ILE A 288 -19.14 -23.44 -29.44
N TYR A 289 -18.94 -24.18 -30.53
CA TYR A 289 -18.07 -23.91 -31.67
C TYR A 289 -18.59 -22.74 -32.53
N VAL A 290 -18.48 -21.54 -31.99
CA VAL A 290 -18.83 -20.28 -32.67
C VAL A 290 -17.55 -19.61 -33.13
N SER A 291 -17.26 -19.77 -34.41
CA SER A 291 -16.31 -18.92 -35.12
C SER A 291 -17.04 -17.62 -35.46
N LEU A 292 -16.58 -16.50 -34.89
CA LEU A 292 -17.17 -15.18 -35.14
C LEU A 292 -16.81 -14.73 -36.56
N LYS A 293 -17.72 -15.01 -37.50
CA LYS A 293 -17.60 -14.63 -38.91
C LYS A 293 -18.04 -13.17 -39.08
N PRO A 294 -17.26 -12.34 -39.81
CA PRO A 294 -17.65 -10.95 -40.05
C PRO A 294 -18.95 -10.88 -40.86
N SER A 295 -19.92 -10.06 -40.43
CA SER A 295 -20.99 -9.61 -41.31
C SER A 295 -20.35 -8.89 -42.49
N ARG A 296 -20.59 -9.38 -43.71
CA ARG A 296 -19.79 -8.97 -44.88
C ARG A 296 -20.38 -7.80 -45.67
N ASN A 297 -21.48 -7.21 -45.19
CA ASN A 297 -22.23 -6.16 -45.90
C ASN A 297 -22.34 -4.81 -45.15
N ASP A 298 -22.21 -4.76 -43.83
CA ASP A 298 -22.42 -3.54 -43.03
C ASP A 298 -21.10 -2.85 -42.61
N CYS A 299 -20.05 -2.97 -43.44
CA CYS A 299 -18.73 -2.40 -43.19
C CYS A 299 -18.66 -0.86 -43.42
N ASN A 300 -19.75 -0.12 -43.18
CA ASN A 300 -19.72 1.33 -43.16
C ASN A 300 -19.08 1.80 -41.85
N ALA A 301 -17.95 2.47 -41.92
CA ALA A 301 -17.19 2.97 -40.78
C ALA A 301 -17.83 4.20 -40.08
N ASP A 302 -19.15 4.35 -40.21
CA ASP A 302 -19.91 5.59 -40.01
C ASP A 302 -20.99 5.46 -38.92
N GLN A 303 -21.03 4.32 -38.21
CA GLN A 303 -21.83 4.11 -36.99
C GLN A 303 -20.98 4.27 -35.72
N SER A 304 -20.12 5.29 -35.66
CA SER A 304 -19.56 5.74 -34.39
C SER A 304 -20.66 6.45 -33.59
N GLU A 305 -21.01 5.93 -32.41
CA GLU A 305 -22.03 6.54 -31.56
C GLU A 305 -21.68 7.99 -31.18
N ASP A 306 -22.70 8.87 -31.13
CA ASP A 306 -22.53 10.30 -30.93
C ASP A 306 -21.65 10.62 -29.70
N PRO A 307 -20.51 11.32 -29.88
CA PRO A 307 -19.62 11.66 -28.77
C PRO A 307 -20.22 12.79 -27.93
N ILE A 308 -20.28 12.57 -26.61
CA ILE A 308 -20.92 13.46 -25.65
C ILE A 308 -19.89 14.39 -25.03
N CYS A 309 -19.96 15.67 -25.39
CA CYS A 309 -19.23 16.74 -24.71
C CYS A 309 -20.03 17.21 -23.48
N TYR A 310 -19.34 17.51 -22.38
CA TYR A 310 -19.98 17.92 -21.13
C TYR A 310 -19.58 19.33 -20.70
N VAL A 311 -20.55 20.00 -20.08
CA VAL A 311 -20.44 21.29 -19.43
C VAL A 311 -20.65 21.10 -17.94
N LEU A 312 -19.73 21.62 -17.12
CA LEU A 312 -19.84 21.62 -15.66
C LEU A 312 -19.97 23.06 -15.16
N THR A 313 -21.09 23.37 -14.52
CA THR A 313 -21.37 24.67 -13.91
C THR A 313 -21.41 24.51 -12.40
N PHE A 314 -20.43 25.06 -11.70
CA PHE A 314 -20.30 24.95 -10.24
C PHE A 314 -21.02 26.10 -9.52
N PHE A 315 -21.80 25.76 -8.50
CA PHE A 315 -22.57 26.72 -7.69
C PHE A 315 -21.76 27.14 -6.45
N GLN A 316 -21.15 28.33 -6.53
CA GLN A 316 -20.47 29.02 -5.41
C GLN A 316 -20.82 30.50 -5.42
N ASP A 317 -20.19 31.31 -4.55
CA ASP A 317 -20.32 32.77 -4.51
C ASP A 317 -20.01 33.44 -5.87
N VAL A 318 -19.22 32.78 -6.73
CA VAL A 318 -19.04 33.11 -8.15
C VAL A 318 -19.22 31.83 -8.96
N ILE A 319 -20.01 31.90 -10.04
CA ILE A 319 -20.19 30.77 -10.96
C ILE A 319 -18.88 30.48 -11.69
N ARG A 320 -18.49 29.20 -11.73
CA ARG A 320 -17.32 28.73 -12.49
C ARG A 320 -17.76 27.64 -13.46
N ILE A 321 -17.34 27.76 -14.72
CA ILE A 321 -17.70 26.86 -15.82
C ILE A 321 -16.45 26.11 -16.28
N GLY A 322 -16.54 24.79 -16.38
CA GLY A 322 -15.52 23.93 -16.98
C GLY A 322 -16.12 23.09 -18.11
N TRP A 323 -15.38 22.85 -19.18
CA TRP A 323 -15.82 22.01 -20.30
C TRP A 323 -14.97 20.73 -20.37
N VAL A 324 -15.60 19.61 -20.71
CA VAL A 324 -14.96 18.33 -21.04
C VAL A 324 -15.36 17.95 -22.45
N ILE A 325 -14.43 18.12 -23.39
CA ILE A 325 -14.65 18.02 -24.84
C ILE A 325 -14.10 16.69 -25.36
N THR A 326 -14.84 16.07 -26.28
CA THR A 326 -14.46 14.84 -26.99
C THR A 326 -14.79 15.00 -28.47
N CYS A 327 -13.81 14.81 -29.35
CA CYS A 327 -14.02 14.82 -30.79
C CYS A 327 -13.18 13.69 -31.41
N PRO A 328 -13.76 12.50 -31.67
CA PRO A 328 -12.98 11.33 -32.10
C PRO A 328 -12.51 11.40 -33.56
N HIS A 329 -13.26 12.11 -34.42
CA HIS A 329 -13.04 12.17 -35.86
C HIS A 329 -13.30 13.58 -36.41
N GLN A 330 -12.69 13.91 -37.56
CA GLN A 330 -12.74 15.25 -38.16
C GLN A 330 -14.16 15.67 -38.57
N SER A 331 -15.04 14.72 -38.91
CA SER A 331 -16.44 15.00 -39.28
C SER A 331 -17.23 15.75 -38.19
N PHE A 332 -16.86 15.62 -36.91
CA PHE A 332 -17.54 16.28 -35.79
C PHE A 332 -17.03 17.71 -35.50
N VAL A 333 -15.93 18.14 -36.13
CA VAL A 333 -15.24 19.41 -35.80
C VAL A 333 -16.10 20.63 -36.11
N ALA A 334 -16.84 20.60 -37.23
CA ALA A 334 -17.74 21.68 -37.61
C ALA A 334 -18.86 21.88 -36.57
N ASP A 335 -19.47 20.79 -36.09
CA ASP A 335 -20.50 20.87 -35.05
C ASP A 335 -19.92 21.26 -33.68
N LEU A 336 -18.70 20.80 -33.35
CA LEU A 336 -17.98 21.23 -32.15
C LEU A 336 -17.75 22.75 -32.13
N VAL A 337 -17.12 23.32 -33.17
CA VAL A 337 -16.82 24.76 -33.27
C VAL A 337 -18.11 25.60 -33.26
N ARG A 338 -19.17 25.10 -33.91
CA ARG A 338 -20.49 25.73 -33.99
C ARG A 338 -21.23 25.76 -32.65
N ARG A 339 -21.11 24.72 -31.82
CA ARG A 339 -21.80 24.62 -30.51
C ARG A 339 -20.99 25.20 -29.35
N PHE A 340 -19.69 24.89 -29.28
CA PHE A 340 -18.80 25.19 -28.16
C PHE A 340 -18.03 26.49 -28.36
N LYS A 341 -18.74 27.57 -28.69
CA LYS A 341 -18.14 28.91 -28.82
C LYS A 341 -18.26 29.70 -27.50
N PRO A 342 -17.17 30.24 -26.92
CA PRO A 342 -17.24 31.06 -25.72
C PRO A 342 -18.12 32.31 -25.90
N CYS A 343 -18.93 32.62 -24.89
CA CYS A 343 -19.75 33.83 -24.80
C CYS A 343 -19.92 34.23 -23.33
N ASP A 344 -20.41 35.45 -23.05
CA ASP A 344 -20.46 36.00 -21.68
C ASP A 344 -21.28 35.14 -20.70
N ALA A 345 -22.36 34.53 -21.17
CA ALA A 345 -23.20 33.62 -20.37
C ALA A 345 -22.54 32.25 -20.13
N HIS A 346 -21.52 31.87 -20.91
CA HIS A 346 -21.01 30.51 -20.96
C HIS A 346 -19.48 30.41 -21.19
N ARG A 347 -18.71 31.31 -20.58
CA ARG A 347 -17.25 31.39 -20.72
C ARG A 347 -16.54 30.40 -19.78
N PRO A 348 -15.80 29.40 -20.30
CA PRO A 348 -15.08 28.43 -19.46
C PRO A 348 -13.83 29.06 -18.81
N VAL A 349 -13.45 28.56 -17.62
CA VAL A 349 -12.11 28.82 -17.03
C VAL A 349 -11.13 27.68 -17.32
N LEU A 350 -11.64 26.47 -17.56
CA LEU A 350 -10.88 25.29 -17.97
C LEU A 350 -11.62 24.57 -19.10
N VAL A 351 -10.88 24.18 -20.15
CA VAL A 351 -11.34 23.24 -21.19
C VAL A 351 -10.43 22.01 -21.19
N VAL A 352 -11.01 20.84 -20.90
CA VAL A 352 -10.34 19.53 -20.92
C VAL A 352 -10.62 18.87 -22.26
N HIS A 353 -9.56 18.61 -23.04
CA HIS A 353 -9.67 18.06 -24.39
C HIS A 353 -9.33 16.56 -24.39
N LEU A 354 -10.36 15.72 -24.29
CA LEU A 354 -10.29 14.27 -24.49
C LEU A 354 -10.37 13.96 -26.01
N THR A 355 -9.55 14.67 -26.77
CA THR A 355 -9.59 14.80 -28.24
C THR A 355 -8.19 14.56 -28.81
N PRO A 356 -8.04 13.79 -29.92
CA PRO A 356 -6.74 13.56 -30.55
C PRO A 356 -6.03 14.85 -30.99
N LYS A 357 -4.70 14.89 -30.85
CA LYS A 357 -3.85 16.05 -31.20
C LYS A 357 -4.12 16.61 -32.61
N TYR A 358 -4.26 15.75 -33.62
CA TYR A 358 -4.50 16.18 -35.00
C TYR A 358 -5.85 16.91 -35.21
N ILE A 359 -6.84 16.66 -34.34
CA ILE A 359 -8.13 17.38 -34.33
C ILE A 359 -8.02 18.67 -33.52
N LEU A 360 -7.30 18.63 -32.40
CA LEU A 360 -7.11 19.79 -31.54
C LEU A 360 -6.38 20.94 -32.25
N MET A 361 -5.48 20.65 -33.21
CA MET A 361 -4.78 21.67 -33.99
C MET A 361 -5.64 22.31 -35.10
N HIS A 362 -6.95 22.06 -35.16
CA HIS A 362 -7.85 22.78 -36.08
C HIS A 362 -7.89 24.27 -35.73
N ALA A 363 -7.42 25.14 -36.64
CA ALA A 363 -7.14 26.54 -36.35
C ALA A 363 -8.37 27.30 -35.78
N GLU A 364 -9.56 27.08 -36.35
CA GLU A 364 -10.79 27.74 -35.92
C GLU A 364 -11.20 27.40 -34.48
N TRP A 365 -10.88 26.19 -34.02
CA TRP A 365 -11.23 25.73 -32.67
C TRP A 365 -10.39 26.46 -31.63
N MET A 366 -9.07 26.33 -31.69
CA MET A 366 -8.18 26.89 -30.66
C MET A 366 -8.08 28.43 -30.72
N ASN A 367 -8.30 29.04 -31.89
CA ASN A 367 -8.38 30.50 -32.02
C ASN A 367 -9.71 31.11 -31.50
N SER A 368 -10.69 30.29 -31.08
CA SER A 368 -11.96 30.79 -30.53
C SER A 368 -11.90 31.20 -29.04
N PHE A 369 -10.76 30.97 -28.37
CA PHE A 369 -10.57 31.18 -26.93
C PHE A 369 -9.64 32.36 -26.62
N THR A 370 -9.86 33.01 -25.46
CA THR A 370 -9.00 34.08 -24.93
C THR A 370 -7.97 33.55 -23.93
N GLU A 371 -6.93 34.34 -23.66
CA GLU A 371 -5.77 34.01 -22.80
C GLU A 371 -6.14 33.72 -21.33
N ASP A 372 -7.33 34.14 -20.90
CA ASP A 372 -7.94 33.79 -19.60
C ASP A 372 -8.36 32.31 -19.51
N THR A 373 -8.73 31.68 -20.63
CA THR A 373 -9.16 30.28 -20.68
C THR A 373 -7.93 29.38 -20.54
N LYS A 374 -7.96 28.39 -19.67
CA LYS A 374 -6.87 27.42 -19.52
C LYS A 374 -7.22 26.09 -20.18
N HIS A 375 -6.27 25.49 -20.88
CA HIS A 375 -6.50 24.29 -21.70
C HIS A 375 -5.71 23.10 -21.14
N LEU A 376 -6.36 21.93 -21.05
CA LEU A 376 -5.74 20.67 -20.65
C LEU A 376 -5.82 19.66 -21.81
N VAL A 377 -4.67 19.19 -22.28
CA VAL A 377 -4.56 18.35 -23.49
C VAL A 377 -3.86 17.03 -23.19
N TYR A 378 -4.28 15.97 -23.88
CA TYR A 378 -3.74 14.62 -23.76
C TYR A 378 -2.90 14.25 -24.99
N ASP A 379 -1.59 14.49 -24.93
CA ASP A 379 -0.62 14.01 -25.93
C ASP A 379 0.28 12.92 -25.31
N SER A 380 -0.11 11.68 -25.53
CA SER A 380 0.63 10.52 -25.00
C SER A 380 1.95 10.23 -25.73
N GLU A 381 2.14 10.72 -26.96
CA GLU A 381 3.41 10.56 -27.69
C GLU A 381 4.45 11.50 -27.11
N THR A 382 4.09 12.77 -26.86
CA THR A 382 4.93 13.72 -26.13
C THR A 382 5.26 13.19 -24.73
N LEU A 383 4.31 12.57 -24.02
CA LEU A 383 4.58 11.97 -22.69
C LEU A 383 5.54 10.76 -22.74
N GLU A 384 5.45 9.91 -23.77
CA GLU A 384 6.26 8.68 -23.87
C GLU A 384 7.64 8.90 -24.52
N THR A 385 7.81 9.96 -25.33
CA THR A 385 9.06 10.25 -26.05
C THR A 385 9.93 11.34 -25.40
N THR A 386 9.33 12.33 -24.72
CA THR A 386 10.12 13.46 -24.19
C THR A 386 10.81 13.15 -22.87
N ALA A 387 11.99 13.77 -22.72
CA ALA A 387 12.76 13.91 -21.49
C ALA A 387 11.92 14.00 -20.21
N ASP A 388 10.92 14.86 -20.23
CA ASP A 388 10.20 15.29 -19.02
C ASP A 388 8.82 14.62 -18.91
N GLY A 389 8.28 14.14 -20.03
CA GLY A 389 7.10 13.28 -20.10
C GLY A 389 7.28 11.97 -19.34
N VAL A 390 8.50 11.43 -19.32
CA VAL A 390 8.89 10.21 -18.58
C VAL A 390 8.62 10.31 -17.06
N PHE A 391 8.52 11.51 -16.48
CA PHE A 391 8.10 11.71 -15.08
C PHE A 391 6.59 11.71 -14.86
N SER A 392 5.78 11.68 -15.92
CA SER A 392 4.33 11.46 -15.80
C SER A 392 3.98 10.01 -15.47
N TYR A 393 4.97 9.14 -15.22
CA TYR A 393 4.81 7.72 -15.00
C TYR A 393 3.72 7.38 -13.97
N THR A 394 2.66 6.73 -14.45
CA THR A 394 1.38 6.63 -13.73
C THR A 394 1.40 5.74 -12.48
N PHE A 395 2.35 4.81 -12.36
CA PHE A 395 2.48 3.91 -11.21
C PHE A 395 3.84 4.07 -10.53
N LYS A 396 4.12 5.28 -10.01
CA LYS A 396 5.39 5.70 -9.38
C LYS A 396 5.98 4.64 -8.44
N SER A 397 5.18 4.06 -7.54
CA SER A 397 5.59 3.02 -6.58
C SER A 397 6.04 1.71 -7.24
N SER A 398 5.40 1.32 -8.34
CA SER A 398 5.72 0.11 -9.10
C SER A 398 7.04 0.25 -9.87
N ALA A 399 7.30 1.43 -10.46
CA ALA A 399 8.58 1.72 -11.11
C ALA A 399 9.72 1.85 -10.10
N LEU A 400 9.47 2.50 -8.95
CA LEU A 400 10.41 2.57 -7.82
C LEU A 400 10.88 1.18 -7.37
N ALA A 401 9.93 0.26 -7.19
CA ALA A 401 10.20 -1.13 -6.80
C ALA A 401 11.09 -1.85 -7.81
N ALA A 402 10.89 -1.62 -9.11
CA ALA A 402 11.68 -2.22 -10.17
C ALA A 402 13.10 -1.61 -10.27
N ILE A 403 13.21 -0.28 -10.24
CA ILE A 403 14.49 0.45 -10.41
C ILE A 403 15.42 0.27 -9.20
N ARG A 404 14.89 0.12 -7.97
CA ARG A 404 15.69 -0.13 -6.76
C ARG A 404 16.33 -1.53 -6.69
N ARG A 405 16.05 -2.43 -7.63
CA ARG A 405 16.57 -3.80 -7.60
C ARG A 405 18.04 -3.87 -8.04
N LYS A 406 18.91 -4.35 -7.15
CA LYS A 406 20.32 -4.71 -7.41
C LYS A 406 20.42 -5.59 -8.66
N GLY A 407 21.06 -5.08 -9.72
CA GLY A 407 21.18 -5.80 -11.00
C GLY A 407 19.92 -5.86 -11.86
N ALA A 408 18.98 -4.92 -11.72
CA ALA A 408 17.79 -4.81 -12.58
C ALA A 408 18.16 -4.81 -14.07
N LYS A 409 17.42 -5.57 -14.87
CA LYS A 409 17.47 -5.58 -16.33
C LYS A 409 16.10 -5.17 -16.86
N PHE A 410 16.09 -4.39 -17.93
CA PHE A 410 14.88 -3.86 -18.54
C PHE A 410 14.92 -4.06 -20.06
N HIS A 411 13.75 -4.16 -20.69
CA HIS A 411 13.68 -4.08 -22.14
C HIS A 411 14.13 -2.70 -22.61
N THR A 412 14.84 -2.63 -23.73
CA THR A 412 15.43 -1.38 -24.25
C THR A 412 14.39 -0.31 -24.55
N ASN A 413 13.22 -0.74 -25.02
CA ASN A 413 12.05 0.08 -25.33
C ASN A 413 11.13 0.35 -24.11
N SER A 414 11.46 -0.17 -22.92
CA SER A 414 10.54 -0.11 -21.77
C SER A 414 10.50 1.26 -21.09
N ASN A 415 9.32 1.68 -20.65
CA ASN A 415 9.14 2.92 -19.90
C ASN A 415 10.01 2.94 -18.62
N HIS A 416 10.27 1.77 -18.03
CA HIS A 416 11.21 1.57 -16.92
C HIS A 416 12.68 1.87 -17.29
N PHE A 417 13.13 1.45 -18.48
CA PHE A 417 14.48 1.74 -18.99
C PHE A 417 14.65 3.23 -19.30
N HIS A 418 13.66 3.85 -19.95
CA HIS A 418 13.66 5.29 -20.21
C HIS A 418 13.72 6.11 -18.91
N LEU A 419 12.91 5.75 -17.91
CA LEU A 419 12.93 6.37 -16.58
C LEU A 419 14.27 6.17 -15.85
N ALA A 420 14.82 4.96 -15.83
CA ALA A 420 16.11 4.69 -15.20
C ALA A 420 17.25 5.49 -15.86
N ARG A 421 17.27 5.53 -17.21
CA ARG A 421 18.25 6.30 -18.00
C ARG A 421 18.13 7.81 -17.77
N TYR A 422 16.91 8.34 -17.62
CA TYR A 422 16.73 9.77 -17.37
C TYR A 422 17.07 10.15 -15.92
N LEU A 423 16.69 9.34 -14.94
CA LEU A 423 17.13 9.53 -13.54
C LEU A 423 18.66 9.52 -13.43
N GLN A 424 19.34 8.62 -14.15
CA GLN A 424 20.80 8.62 -14.28
C GLN A 424 21.33 9.92 -14.89
N LYS A 425 20.69 10.47 -15.94
CA LYS A 425 21.07 11.75 -16.55
C LYS A 425 20.95 12.89 -15.53
N CYS A 426 19.83 13.02 -14.81
CA CYS A 426 19.65 14.02 -13.75
C CYS A 426 20.76 13.96 -12.68
N VAL A 427 21.18 12.75 -12.30
CA VAL A 427 22.26 12.53 -11.32
C VAL A 427 23.61 13.03 -11.88
N THR A 428 23.95 12.74 -13.13
CA THR A 428 25.25 13.15 -13.70
C THR A 428 25.32 14.64 -14.06
N THR A 429 24.23 15.24 -14.53
CA THR A 429 24.18 16.68 -14.90
C THR A 429 23.80 17.61 -13.74
N ARG A 430 23.39 17.05 -12.58
CA ARG A 430 22.77 17.78 -11.45
C ARG A 430 21.51 18.59 -11.82
N SER A 431 20.94 18.41 -13.01
CA SER A 431 19.78 19.17 -13.47
C SER A 431 18.49 18.63 -12.84
N SER A 432 17.70 19.52 -12.23
CA SER A 432 16.34 19.20 -11.80
C SER A 432 15.43 18.99 -13.03
N PRO A 433 14.47 18.05 -12.95
CA PRO A 433 13.45 17.95 -13.99
C PRO A 433 12.54 19.20 -13.96
N PRO A 434 12.08 19.70 -15.13
CA PRO A 434 11.21 20.87 -15.20
C PRO A 434 9.84 20.55 -14.59
N SER A 435 9.27 21.54 -13.91
CA SER A 435 8.04 21.37 -13.13
C SER A 435 6.74 21.65 -13.88
N ARG A 436 6.80 21.97 -15.18
CA ARG A 436 5.65 22.25 -16.04
C ARG A 436 5.95 21.71 -17.44
N LEU A 437 5.03 20.94 -18.01
CA LEU A 437 4.95 20.74 -19.46
C LEU A 437 3.79 21.57 -20.02
N LEU A 438 4.16 22.56 -20.83
CA LEU A 438 3.26 23.35 -21.65
C LEU A 438 3.34 22.88 -23.10
N PHE A 439 2.30 23.14 -23.88
CA PHE A 439 2.23 22.79 -25.30
C PHE A 439 2.54 24.06 -26.13
N PRO A 440 3.77 24.23 -26.67
CA PRO A 440 4.25 25.52 -27.16
C PRO A 440 3.69 25.92 -28.53
N GLU A 441 3.01 25.00 -29.22
CA GLU A 441 2.47 25.18 -30.57
C GLU A 441 1.14 25.98 -30.59
N ILE A 442 0.66 26.45 -29.42
CA ILE A 442 -0.66 27.05 -29.21
C ILE A 442 -0.51 28.38 -28.45
N ARG A 443 -1.20 29.44 -28.91
CA ARG A 443 -1.16 30.78 -28.30
C ARG A 443 -1.73 30.83 -26.87
N VAL A 444 -2.78 30.06 -26.60
CA VAL A 444 -3.49 30.05 -25.31
C VAL A 444 -2.80 29.09 -24.33
N GLU A 445 -2.75 29.43 -23.04
CA GLU A 445 -2.02 28.65 -22.02
C GLU A 445 -2.55 27.20 -21.95
N THR A 446 -1.76 26.29 -22.52
CA THR A 446 -2.13 24.89 -22.75
C THR A 446 -1.18 23.96 -22.03
N HIS A 447 -1.73 23.17 -21.11
CA HIS A 447 -1.00 22.27 -20.23
C HIS A 447 -1.16 20.83 -20.69
N LEU A 448 -0.06 20.06 -20.66
CA LEU A 448 -0.08 18.64 -20.94
C LEU A 448 -0.57 17.86 -19.70
N ALA A 449 -1.50 16.93 -19.88
CA ALA A 449 -2.10 16.17 -18.80
C ALA A 449 -1.11 15.21 -18.11
N GLN A 450 -0.63 15.58 -16.93
CA GLN A 450 0.37 14.83 -16.18
C GLN A 450 -0.17 14.11 -14.94
N SER A 451 0.52 13.05 -14.52
CA SER A 451 0.28 12.35 -13.26
C SER A 451 0.35 13.28 -12.03
N GLN A 452 -0.73 13.31 -11.24
CA GLN A 452 -0.95 14.24 -10.12
C GLN A 452 -1.03 15.73 -10.51
N LEU A 453 -1.30 16.07 -11.77
CA LEU A 453 -1.70 17.42 -12.14
C LEU A 453 -3.08 17.73 -11.55
N VAL A 454 -3.17 18.83 -10.80
CA VAL A 454 -4.41 19.34 -10.22
C VAL A 454 -4.71 20.71 -10.81
N TYR A 455 -5.98 20.98 -11.13
CA TYR A 455 -6.46 22.32 -11.43
C TYR A 455 -7.48 22.74 -10.38
N TRP A 456 -7.27 23.92 -9.78
CA TRP A 456 -8.23 24.52 -8.86
C TRP A 456 -9.19 25.44 -9.61
N PHE A 457 -10.49 25.26 -9.39
CA PHE A 457 -11.54 26.20 -9.80
C PHE A 457 -11.81 27.25 -8.70
N ASN A 458 -11.59 26.87 -7.45
CA ASN A 458 -11.51 27.75 -6.30
C ASN A 458 -10.62 27.09 -5.23
N HIS A 459 -9.48 27.70 -4.89
CA HIS A 459 -8.61 27.23 -3.81
C HIS A 459 -8.88 27.98 -2.48
N PRO A 460 -9.37 27.31 -1.42
CA PRO A 460 -9.97 27.95 -0.24
C PRO A 460 -8.96 28.63 0.70
N LYS A 461 -7.65 28.55 0.41
CA LYS A 461 -6.57 29.20 1.16
C LYS A 461 -5.68 30.13 0.30
N SER A 462 -6.05 30.39 -0.96
CA SER A 462 -5.27 31.24 -1.88
C SER A 462 -6.04 32.53 -2.22
N THR A 463 -5.31 33.59 -2.55
CA THR A 463 -5.84 34.79 -3.21
C THR A 463 -6.13 34.53 -4.70
N VAL A 464 -5.31 33.70 -5.35
CA VAL A 464 -5.54 33.21 -6.71
C VAL A 464 -6.52 32.05 -6.66
N GLN A 465 -7.74 32.26 -7.15
CA GLN A 465 -8.80 31.24 -7.10
C GLN A 465 -8.60 30.10 -8.12
N THR A 466 -8.07 30.40 -9.31
CA THR A 466 -7.97 29.47 -10.44
C THR A 466 -6.53 29.30 -10.94
N TYR A 467 -5.96 28.09 -10.82
CA TYR A 467 -4.60 27.78 -11.30
C TYR A 467 -4.33 26.27 -11.39
N PHE A 468 -3.30 25.90 -12.15
CA PHE A 468 -2.73 24.55 -12.14
C PHE A 468 -1.67 24.39 -11.02
N GLU A 469 -1.84 23.37 -10.19
CA GLU A 469 -0.89 22.96 -9.16
C GLU A 469 -0.11 21.72 -9.65
N TYR A 470 1.23 21.81 -9.58
CA TYR A 470 2.16 20.78 -10.04
C TYR A 470 2.92 20.18 -8.86
N GLU A 471 2.93 18.84 -8.76
CA GLU A 471 3.55 18.10 -7.65
C GLU A 471 5.09 18.07 -7.76
N MET A 472 5.75 19.21 -7.51
CA MET A 472 7.22 19.32 -7.50
C MET A 472 7.91 18.31 -6.57
N THR A 473 7.20 17.76 -5.58
CA THR A 473 7.85 17.00 -4.51
C THR A 473 8.13 15.54 -4.85
N GLY A 474 7.35 14.86 -5.68
CA GLY A 474 7.37 13.41 -5.80
C GLY A 474 8.71 12.92 -6.34
N TRP A 475 9.13 13.45 -7.49
CA TRP A 475 10.39 13.09 -8.11
C TRP A 475 11.61 13.71 -7.41
N LYS A 476 11.48 14.88 -6.75
CA LYS A 476 12.56 15.46 -5.93
C LYS A 476 12.78 14.67 -4.62
N LYS A 477 11.71 14.23 -3.95
CA LYS A 477 11.74 13.31 -2.80
C LYS A 477 12.31 11.96 -3.21
N LEU A 478 11.91 11.44 -4.38
CA LEU A 478 12.41 10.19 -4.95
C LEU A 478 13.91 10.24 -5.24
N LEU A 479 14.41 11.29 -5.92
CA LEU A 479 15.84 11.47 -6.18
C LEU A 479 16.65 11.49 -4.87
N LYS A 480 16.15 12.13 -3.82
CA LYS A 480 16.75 12.07 -2.47
C LYS A 480 16.66 10.66 -1.85
N HIS A 481 15.49 10.02 -1.86
CA HIS A 481 15.23 8.70 -1.24
C HIS A 481 15.83 7.49 -1.99
N VAL A 482 16.30 7.66 -3.22
CA VAL A 482 16.87 6.55 -4.01
C VAL A 482 18.35 6.29 -3.67
N GLY A 483 19.02 7.16 -2.91
CA GLY A 483 20.36 6.93 -2.32
C GLY A 483 21.53 6.88 -3.34
N PHE A 484 21.23 6.79 -4.62
CA PHE A 484 22.20 6.84 -5.73
C PHE A 484 23.10 8.07 -5.72
N LEU A 485 22.64 9.18 -5.15
CA LEU A 485 23.40 10.42 -5.02
C LEU A 485 24.58 10.34 -4.01
N SER A 486 24.71 9.27 -3.22
CA SER A 486 25.75 9.20 -2.17
C SER A 486 26.47 7.86 -1.99
N LYS A 487 25.98 6.73 -2.54
CA LYS A 487 26.60 5.40 -2.32
C LYS A 487 26.75 4.49 -3.56
N GLN A 488 26.79 5.03 -4.78
CA GLN A 488 27.29 4.29 -5.97
C GLN A 488 28.13 5.18 -6.90
N GLU A 489 29.43 4.87 -7.02
CA GLU A 489 30.36 5.53 -7.96
C GLU A 489 30.08 5.19 -9.44
N ASN A 490 29.31 4.13 -9.69
CA ASN A 490 28.91 3.71 -11.03
C ASN A 490 27.38 3.57 -11.11
N PRO A 491 26.72 4.17 -12.12
CA PRO A 491 25.30 3.90 -12.40
C PRO A 491 25.11 2.44 -12.81
N PRO A 492 23.89 1.86 -12.66
CA PRO A 492 23.66 0.47 -12.97
C PRO A 492 23.87 0.26 -14.48
N GLN A 493 24.67 -0.72 -14.86
CA GLN A 493 24.86 -1.05 -16.27
C GLN A 493 23.53 -1.54 -16.86
N LEU A 494 22.86 -0.64 -17.60
CA LEU A 494 21.63 -0.88 -18.36
C LEU A 494 21.92 -1.82 -19.55
N ASN A 495 22.25 -3.07 -19.24
CA ASN A 495 22.50 -4.13 -20.19
C ASN A 495 21.18 -4.58 -20.84
N PRO A 496 21.02 -4.44 -22.17
CA PRO A 496 19.84 -4.94 -22.87
C PRO A 496 19.58 -6.42 -22.60
N ILE A 497 18.32 -6.77 -22.36
CA ILE A 497 17.87 -8.17 -22.28
C ILE A 497 18.14 -8.90 -23.61
N ASP A 498 18.23 -8.16 -24.72
CA ASP A 498 18.42 -8.66 -26.08
C ASP A 498 19.78 -9.28 -26.40
N ARG A 499 20.74 -9.24 -25.47
CA ARG A 499 22.11 -9.77 -25.66
C ARG A 499 22.31 -11.23 -25.27
N LEU A 500 21.24 -11.98 -24.97
CA LEU A 500 21.29 -13.43 -24.81
C LEU A 500 21.09 -14.13 -26.17
N GLU A 501 21.85 -15.19 -26.44
CA GLU A 501 21.68 -16.04 -27.63
C GLU A 501 20.34 -16.79 -27.59
N LYS A 502 19.28 -16.14 -28.11
CA LYS A 502 17.91 -16.69 -28.15
C LYS A 502 17.90 -17.91 -29.08
N ARG A 503 17.56 -19.11 -28.57
CA ARG A 503 17.21 -20.25 -29.44
C ARG A 503 15.74 -20.17 -29.82
N LEU A 504 15.40 -20.59 -31.04
CA LEU A 504 14.03 -20.54 -31.58
C LEU A 504 13.00 -21.35 -30.78
N THR A 505 13.44 -22.23 -29.89
CA THR A 505 12.60 -23.10 -29.04
C THR A 505 12.49 -22.62 -27.58
N ASP A 506 12.89 -21.37 -27.31
CA ASP A 506 12.93 -20.81 -25.96
C ASP A 506 11.64 -20.08 -25.59
N VAL A 507 11.05 -20.50 -24.47
CA VAL A 507 9.92 -19.79 -23.84
C VAL A 507 10.45 -18.90 -22.72
N ARG A 508 10.00 -17.66 -22.72
CA ARG A 508 10.20 -16.67 -21.66
C ARG A 508 8.85 -16.41 -21.00
N VAL A 509 8.75 -16.68 -19.70
CA VAL A 509 7.57 -16.32 -18.91
C VAL A 509 7.73 -14.88 -18.43
N VAL A 510 6.71 -14.03 -18.60
CA VAL A 510 6.67 -12.62 -18.16
C VAL A 510 5.41 -12.38 -17.32
N PHE A 511 5.58 -12.27 -16.01
CA PHE A 511 4.48 -12.05 -15.06
C PHE A 511 3.99 -10.59 -15.06
N LEU A 512 3.09 -10.22 -15.97
CA LEU A 512 2.54 -8.87 -16.12
C LEU A 512 1.83 -8.36 -14.85
N GLY A 513 1.28 -9.26 -14.04
CA GLY A 513 0.77 -8.95 -12.71
C GLY A 513 0.81 -10.16 -11.78
N THR A 514 0.78 -9.87 -10.47
CA THR A 514 1.11 -10.85 -9.42
C THR A 514 0.33 -10.64 -8.11
N GLY A 515 -0.70 -9.80 -8.12
CA GLY A 515 -1.53 -9.47 -6.96
C GLY A 515 -2.91 -10.13 -7.03
N CYS A 516 -3.46 -10.47 -5.85
CA CYS A 516 -4.80 -11.04 -5.70
C CYS A 516 -5.89 -10.00 -5.41
N ALA A 517 -7.09 -10.24 -5.96
CA ALA A 517 -8.30 -9.45 -5.81
C ALA A 517 -8.13 -7.99 -6.25
N ALA A 518 -8.12 -7.06 -5.30
CA ALA A 518 -8.05 -5.65 -5.62
C ALA A 518 -6.58 -5.23 -5.88
N PRO A 519 -6.21 -4.72 -7.07
CA PRO A 519 -4.84 -4.31 -7.37
C PRO A 519 -4.32 -3.28 -6.37
N SER A 520 -3.01 -3.39 -6.11
CA SER A 520 -2.27 -2.60 -5.13
C SER A 520 -1.31 -1.63 -5.83
N LYS A 521 -0.67 -0.74 -5.06
CA LYS A 521 0.40 0.14 -5.59
C LYS A 521 1.49 -0.66 -6.30
N LEU A 522 1.93 -1.76 -5.68
CA LEU A 522 3.10 -2.55 -6.09
C LEU A 522 2.77 -3.71 -7.05
N ARG A 523 1.56 -4.28 -6.98
CA ARG A 523 1.12 -5.43 -7.78
C ARG A 523 -0.20 -5.14 -8.49
N GLY A 524 -0.22 -5.27 -9.81
CA GLY A 524 -1.46 -5.40 -10.61
C GLY A 524 -2.05 -6.82 -10.50
N SER A 525 -3.29 -6.96 -11.00
CA SER A 525 -4.10 -8.18 -11.05
C SER A 525 -3.44 -9.31 -11.86
N SER A 526 -3.95 -10.54 -11.83
CA SER A 526 -3.32 -11.70 -12.48
C SER A 526 -3.20 -11.54 -14.00
N GLY A 527 -2.02 -11.87 -14.55
CA GLY A 527 -1.78 -11.91 -15.99
C GLY A 527 -0.32 -12.28 -16.29
N ILE A 528 -0.11 -13.27 -17.16
CA ILE A 528 1.20 -13.85 -17.44
C ILE A 528 1.34 -14.09 -18.95
N TYR A 529 2.29 -13.40 -19.58
CA TYR A 529 2.58 -13.54 -21.00
C TYR A 529 3.71 -14.57 -21.21
N LEU A 530 3.51 -15.49 -22.15
CA LEU A 530 4.50 -16.44 -22.62
C LEU A 530 5.06 -15.90 -23.95
N ASP A 531 6.24 -15.29 -23.87
CA ASP A 531 6.99 -14.78 -25.01
C ASP A 531 7.76 -15.95 -25.63
N PHE A 532 7.26 -16.47 -26.75
CA PHE A 532 7.92 -17.52 -27.51
C PHE A 532 8.99 -16.87 -28.39
N CYS A 533 10.26 -17.18 -28.15
CA CYS A 533 11.41 -16.46 -28.70
C CYS A 533 11.63 -16.65 -30.23
N SER A 534 10.65 -17.22 -30.95
CA SER A 534 10.50 -17.13 -32.41
C SER A 534 10.13 -15.71 -32.88
N GLY A 535 9.60 -14.86 -31.98
CA GLY A 535 9.24 -13.48 -32.27
C GLY A 535 7.98 -13.30 -33.14
N LYS A 536 7.16 -14.34 -33.28
CA LYS A 536 5.93 -14.34 -34.11
C LYS A 536 4.69 -14.93 -33.44
N GLU A 537 4.85 -15.53 -32.26
CA GLU A 537 3.78 -16.17 -31.50
C GLU A 537 3.94 -15.80 -30.02
N GLY A 538 2.83 -15.61 -29.32
CA GLY A 538 2.80 -15.48 -27.86
C GLY A 538 1.49 -15.98 -27.30
N PHE A 539 1.49 -16.41 -26.04
CA PHE A 539 0.31 -16.97 -25.38
C PHE A 539 0.09 -16.33 -24.02
N LEU A 540 -1.17 -16.05 -23.65
CA LEU A 540 -1.51 -15.36 -22.41
C LEU A 540 -2.21 -16.30 -21.42
N LEU A 541 -1.80 -16.26 -20.14
CA LEU A 541 -2.46 -16.94 -19.02
C LEU A 541 -3.02 -15.88 -18.06
N ASP A 542 -4.34 -15.81 -17.96
CA ASP A 542 -5.14 -14.74 -17.33
C ASP A 542 -4.91 -13.33 -17.91
N CYS A 543 -5.94 -12.50 -17.81
CA CYS A 543 -5.98 -11.15 -18.38
C CYS A 543 -6.73 -10.17 -17.44
N GLY A 544 -6.29 -10.07 -16.19
CA GLY A 544 -6.85 -9.15 -15.20
C GLY A 544 -6.63 -7.66 -15.51
N GLU A 545 -7.29 -6.78 -14.73
CA GLU A 545 -7.21 -5.32 -14.90
C GLU A 545 -5.75 -4.81 -14.88
N GLY A 546 -5.35 -4.20 -16.00
CA GLY A 546 -4.06 -3.57 -16.23
C GLY A 546 -3.13 -4.35 -17.17
N THR A 547 -3.56 -5.50 -17.69
CA THR A 547 -2.71 -6.45 -18.44
C THR A 547 -2.11 -5.83 -19.71
N PHE A 548 -2.93 -5.17 -20.55
CA PHE A 548 -2.43 -4.48 -21.74
C PHE A 548 -1.47 -3.33 -21.37
N GLY A 549 -1.85 -2.50 -20.39
CA GLY A 549 -0.97 -1.44 -19.92
C GLY A 549 0.37 -1.95 -19.37
N ASN A 550 0.40 -3.12 -18.72
CA ASN A 550 1.64 -3.73 -18.23
C ASN A 550 2.51 -4.29 -19.39
N LEU A 551 1.92 -4.81 -20.48
CA LEU A 551 2.67 -5.12 -21.70
C LEU A 551 3.35 -3.87 -22.28
N CYS A 552 2.62 -2.77 -22.43
CA CYS A 552 3.19 -1.51 -22.91
C CYS A 552 4.28 -0.95 -21.97
N ARG A 553 4.12 -1.03 -20.64
CA ARG A 553 5.16 -0.62 -19.67
C ARG A 553 6.40 -1.51 -19.69
N TYR A 554 6.30 -2.72 -20.24
CA TYR A 554 7.40 -3.69 -20.26
C TYR A 554 8.13 -3.76 -21.60
N TYR A 555 7.43 -3.78 -22.73
CA TYR A 555 8.02 -3.81 -24.07
C TYR A 555 8.10 -2.41 -24.73
N GLY A 556 7.49 -1.38 -24.13
CA GLY A 556 7.19 -0.12 -24.81
C GLY A 556 5.87 -0.20 -25.57
N ARG A 557 5.20 0.93 -25.83
CA ARG A 557 3.84 0.92 -26.42
C ARG A 557 3.76 0.19 -27.76
N LYS A 558 4.63 0.55 -28.72
CA LYS A 558 4.63 0.00 -30.08
C LYS A 558 4.80 -1.52 -30.08
N GLU A 559 5.83 -2.01 -29.40
CA GLU A 559 6.12 -3.44 -29.31
C GLU A 559 5.07 -4.17 -28.44
N GLY A 560 4.49 -3.53 -27.42
CA GLY A 560 3.37 -4.07 -26.66
C GLY A 560 2.12 -4.33 -27.53
N ILE A 561 1.81 -3.44 -28.47
CA ILE A 561 0.75 -3.64 -29.47
C ILE A 561 1.11 -4.80 -30.42
N GLU A 562 2.36 -4.87 -30.88
CA GLU A 562 2.86 -5.98 -31.71
C GLU A 562 2.83 -7.33 -30.98
N ARG A 563 3.14 -7.36 -29.67
CA ARG A 563 3.04 -8.55 -28.81
C ARG A 563 1.60 -9.03 -28.62
N VAL A 564 0.62 -8.12 -28.63
CA VAL A 564 -0.82 -8.47 -28.67
C VAL A 564 -1.20 -8.97 -30.06
N ALA A 565 -0.82 -8.28 -31.14
CA ALA A 565 -1.18 -8.67 -32.51
C ALA A 565 -0.64 -10.06 -32.91
N ASN A 566 0.48 -10.48 -32.32
CA ASN A 566 1.09 -11.80 -32.48
C ASN A 566 0.64 -12.84 -31.42
N LEU A 567 -0.44 -12.59 -30.67
CA LEU A 567 -1.03 -13.62 -29.80
C LEU A 567 -1.64 -14.76 -30.64
N CYS A 568 -1.25 -15.99 -30.33
CA CYS A 568 -1.92 -17.19 -30.86
C CYS A 568 -3.04 -17.67 -29.94
N GLY A 569 -2.99 -17.37 -28.63
CA GLY A 569 -4.09 -17.67 -27.74
C GLY A 569 -4.05 -17.00 -26.36
N ILE A 570 -5.21 -17.04 -25.73
CA ILE A 570 -5.48 -16.57 -24.36
C ILE A 570 -6.18 -17.72 -23.62
N TRP A 571 -5.69 -18.07 -22.44
CA TRP A 571 -6.35 -19.00 -21.54
C TRP A 571 -6.69 -18.29 -20.22
N ILE A 572 -7.93 -18.46 -19.74
CA ILE A 572 -8.43 -17.86 -18.50
C ILE A 572 -8.78 -18.97 -17.49
N SER A 573 -8.30 -18.83 -16.26
CA SER A 573 -8.46 -19.83 -15.20
C SER A 573 -9.89 -19.93 -14.65
N HIS A 574 -10.50 -18.80 -14.35
CA HIS A 574 -11.84 -18.71 -13.75
C HIS A 574 -12.45 -17.31 -13.96
N HIS A 575 -13.65 -17.07 -13.45
CA HIS A 575 -14.45 -15.89 -13.82
C HIS A 575 -14.24 -14.63 -12.96
N HIS A 576 -13.41 -14.67 -11.91
CA HIS A 576 -13.16 -13.49 -11.07
C HIS A 576 -12.45 -12.36 -11.86
N ALA A 577 -12.79 -11.11 -11.54
CA ALA A 577 -12.42 -9.94 -12.35
C ALA A 577 -10.90 -9.73 -12.46
N ASP A 578 -10.17 -10.06 -11.41
CA ASP A 578 -8.71 -10.02 -11.30
C ASP A 578 -7.98 -11.01 -12.23
N HIS A 579 -8.71 -11.89 -12.92
CA HIS A 579 -8.18 -12.84 -13.90
C HIS A 579 -8.68 -12.58 -15.34
N GLN A 580 -9.64 -11.68 -15.56
CA GLN A 580 -10.20 -11.45 -16.92
C GLN A 580 -10.66 -10.03 -17.27
N ALA A 581 -10.77 -9.08 -16.34
CA ALA A 581 -11.39 -7.77 -16.62
C ALA A 581 -10.69 -6.91 -17.69
N GLY A 582 -9.41 -7.18 -18.02
CA GLY A 582 -8.69 -6.50 -19.10
C GLY A 582 -8.92 -7.11 -20.49
N ILE A 583 -9.68 -8.21 -20.60
CA ILE A 583 -9.78 -8.99 -21.84
C ILE A 583 -10.40 -8.21 -23.01
N LEU A 584 -11.41 -7.38 -22.76
CA LEU A 584 -12.06 -6.59 -23.83
C LEU A 584 -11.11 -5.59 -24.47
N THR A 585 -10.32 -4.86 -23.67
CA THR A 585 -9.29 -3.93 -24.15
C THR A 585 -8.24 -4.66 -24.99
N LEU A 586 -7.82 -5.84 -24.57
CA LEU A 586 -6.84 -6.64 -25.30
C LEU A 586 -7.42 -7.19 -26.62
N LEU A 587 -8.66 -7.69 -26.62
CA LEU A 587 -9.34 -8.15 -27.85
C LEU A 587 -9.58 -7.01 -28.85
N GLU A 588 -9.90 -5.80 -28.38
CA GLU A 588 -10.02 -4.60 -29.24
C GLU A 588 -8.66 -4.22 -29.86
N VAL A 589 -7.56 -4.29 -29.09
CA VAL A 589 -6.20 -4.09 -29.64
C VAL A 589 -5.85 -5.18 -30.64
N PHE A 590 -6.18 -6.45 -30.38
CA PHE A 590 -5.95 -7.55 -31.30
C PHE A 590 -6.68 -7.34 -32.63
N ALA A 591 -8.01 -7.14 -32.59
CA ALA A 591 -8.84 -7.01 -33.78
C ALA A 591 -8.45 -5.81 -34.68
N ARG A 592 -7.91 -4.72 -34.09
CA ARG A 592 -7.41 -3.56 -34.85
C ARG A 592 -6.02 -3.75 -35.48
N ASN A 593 -5.21 -4.67 -34.97
CA ASN A 593 -3.79 -4.79 -35.36
C ASN A 593 -3.43 -6.16 -35.94
N SER A 594 -4.34 -7.13 -35.95
CA SER A 594 -4.10 -8.50 -36.40
C SER A 594 -5.23 -9.05 -37.27
N ASN A 595 -4.84 -9.76 -38.32
CA ASN A 595 -5.71 -10.61 -39.14
C ASN A 595 -5.53 -12.10 -38.80
N GLN A 596 -4.85 -12.42 -37.68
CA GLN A 596 -4.59 -13.80 -37.27
C GLN A 596 -5.81 -14.44 -36.58
N LEU A 597 -5.79 -15.77 -36.46
CA LEU A 597 -6.78 -16.52 -35.70
C LEU A 597 -6.36 -16.54 -34.23
N LEU A 598 -7.20 -16.02 -33.34
CA LEU A 598 -6.97 -16.04 -31.89
C LEU A 598 -7.78 -17.15 -31.22
N LEU A 599 -7.11 -18.05 -30.50
CA LEU A 599 -7.75 -19.06 -29.67
C LEU A 599 -7.99 -18.53 -28.25
N VAL A 600 -9.26 -18.38 -27.84
CA VAL A 600 -9.63 -17.98 -26.47
C VAL A 600 -10.26 -19.16 -25.75
N ILE A 601 -9.56 -19.69 -24.74
CA ILE A 601 -10.01 -20.77 -23.88
C ILE A 601 -10.41 -20.18 -22.53
N ALA A 602 -11.68 -20.28 -22.13
CA ALA A 602 -12.15 -19.67 -20.88
C ALA A 602 -13.34 -20.42 -20.23
N PRO A 603 -13.70 -20.09 -18.98
CA PRO A 603 -14.95 -20.55 -18.36
C PRO A 603 -16.16 -20.05 -19.14
N HIS A 604 -17.28 -20.78 -19.07
CA HIS A 604 -18.47 -20.48 -19.89
C HIS A 604 -18.99 -19.04 -19.70
N SER A 605 -18.99 -18.52 -18.46
CA SER A 605 -19.44 -17.16 -18.14
C SER A 605 -18.53 -16.06 -18.70
N VAL A 606 -17.22 -16.32 -18.82
CA VAL A 606 -16.27 -15.38 -19.41
C VAL A 606 -16.45 -15.33 -20.93
N LEU A 607 -16.67 -16.48 -21.57
CA LEU A 607 -17.04 -16.53 -22.99
C LEU A 607 -18.36 -15.80 -23.25
N GLN A 608 -19.37 -15.99 -22.40
CA GLN A 608 -20.66 -15.28 -22.50
C GLN A 608 -20.49 -13.76 -22.35
N PHE A 609 -19.62 -13.29 -21.45
CA PHE A 609 -19.29 -11.87 -21.32
C PHE A 609 -18.65 -11.32 -22.61
N ILE A 610 -17.68 -12.02 -23.19
CA ILE A 610 -17.11 -11.65 -24.50
C ILE A 610 -18.21 -11.57 -25.57
N ARG A 611 -19.18 -12.50 -25.57
CA ARG A 611 -20.31 -12.49 -26.53
C ARG A 611 -21.19 -11.26 -26.42
N THR A 612 -21.43 -10.74 -25.21
CA THR A 612 -22.18 -9.48 -25.04
C THR A 612 -21.48 -8.24 -25.61
N CYS A 613 -20.23 -8.39 -26.08
CA CYS A 613 -19.46 -7.35 -26.75
C CYS A 613 -19.18 -7.65 -28.24
N GLU A 614 -19.77 -8.69 -28.85
CA GLU A 614 -19.59 -9.02 -30.28
C GLU A 614 -19.91 -7.82 -31.19
N ASP A 615 -20.99 -7.10 -30.89
CA ASP A 615 -21.44 -5.89 -31.60
C ASP A 615 -20.54 -4.64 -31.39
N THR A 616 -19.34 -4.75 -30.81
CA THR A 616 -18.45 -3.59 -30.46
C THR A 616 -17.22 -3.45 -31.37
N HIS A 617 -17.36 -3.81 -32.66
CA HIS A 617 -16.27 -3.93 -33.64
C HIS A 617 -15.20 -5.01 -33.29
N ILE A 618 -15.49 -5.94 -32.37
CA ILE A 618 -14.58 -7.04 -32.01
C ILE A 618 -14.74 -8.20 -33.00
N CYS A 619 -14.22 -8.00 -34.22
CA CYS A 619 -14.02 -9.03 -35.24
C CYS A 619 -12.84 -8.62 -36.13
N PRO A 620 -11.90 -9.53 -36.46
CA PRO A 620 -12.25 -10.86 -36.97
C PRO A 620 -11.55 -12.04 -36.27
N HIS A 621 -11.89 -13.28 -36.69
CA HIS A 621 -11.16 -14.52 -36.41
C HIS A 621 -10.81 -14.80 -34.94
N ILE A 622 -11.83 -14.81 -34.07
CA ILE A 622 -11.69 -15.34 -32.70
C ILE A 622 -12.42 -16.69 -32.61
N HIS A 623 -11.75 -17.71 -32.07
CA HIS A 623 -12.33 -19.01 -31.74
C HIS A 623 -12.47 -19.16 -30.22
N LEU A 624 -13.70 -19.35 -29.76
CA LEU A 624 -14.05 -19.47 -28.35
C LEU A 624 -14.20 -20.96 -27.97
N ILE A 625 -13.42 -21.44 -27.00
CA ILE A 625 -13.49 -22.83 -26.49
C ILE A 625 -13.65 -22.82 -24.97
N THR A 626 -14.47 -23.71 -24.41
CA THR A 626 -14.61 -23.82 -22.95
C THR A 626 -13.41 -24.55 -22.33
N CYS A 627 -12.96 -24.13 -21.15
CA CYS A 627 -11.99 -24.90 -20.37
C CYS A 627 -12.47 -26.34 -20.10
N ARG A 628 -13.79 -26.55 -20.08
CA ARG A 628 -14.43 -27.88 -19.98
C ARG A 628 -14.21 -28.77 -21.20
N ALA A 629 -14.24 -28.24 -22.43
CA ALA A 629 -13.91 -29.01 -23.63
C ALA A 629 -12.42 -29.40 -23.63
N MET A 630 -11.53 -28.46 -23.29
CA MET A 630 -10.08 -28.69 -23.14
C MET A 630 -9.69 -29.53 -21.91
N ASN A 631 -10.66 -30.03 -21.15
CA ASN A 631 -10.43 -31.00 -20.08
C ASN A 631 -10.22 -32.42 -20.61
N SER A 632 -10.92 -32.76 -21.70
CA SER A 632 -10.85 -34.09 -22.31
C SER A 632 -9.56 -34.23 -23.13
N CYS A 633 -8.68 -35.12 -22.69
CA CYS A 633 -7.43 -35.43 -23.40
C CYS A 633 -7.69 -35.94 -24.83
N SER A 634 -8.81 -36.61 -25.09
CA SER A 634 -9.22 -37.05 -26.43
C SER A 634 -9.81 -35.93 -27.29
N TYR A 635 -10.31 -34.84 -26.70
CA TYR A 635 -10.69 -33.64 -27.44
C TYR A 635 -9.47 -32.80 -27.79
N SER A 636 -8.57 -32.51 -26.84
CA SER A 636 -7.35 -31.73 -27.12
C SER A 636 -6.48 -32.42 -28.18
N SER A 637 -6.21 -33.73 -28.04
CA SER A 637 -5.41 -34.47 -29.02
C SER A 637 -6.05 -34.51 -30.42
N ARG A 638 -7.38 -34.58 -30.53
CA ARG A 638 -8.08 -34.44 -31.82
C ARG A 638 -7.98 -33.02 -32.36
N PHE A 639 -8.26 -32.00 -31.56
CA PHE A 639 -8.17 -30.59 -31.96
C PHE A 639 -6.79 -30.26 -32.57
N TRP A 640 -5.70 -30.72 -31.95
CA TRP A 640 -4.34 -30.54 -32.49
C TRP A 640 -4.05 -31.40 -33.74
N GLN A 641 -4.61 -32.61 -33.83
CA GLN A 641 -4.51 -33.45 -35.03
C GLN A 641 -5.27 -32.81 -36.21
N ASP A 642 -6.54 -32.47 -36.04
CA ASP A 642 -7.40 -31.86 -37.07
C ASP A 642 -6.80 -30.53 -37.55
N THR A 643 -6.39 -29.65 -36.62
CA THR A 643 -5.72 -28.37 -36.94
C THR A 643 -4.36 -28.55 -37.62
N SER A 644 -3.71 -29.72 -37.51
CA SER A 644 -2.47 -30.03 -38.25
C SER A 644 -2.72 -30.54 -39.68
N THR A 645 -3.95 -30.91 -40.03
CA THR A 645 -4.32 -31.42 -41.37
C THR A 645 -4.98 -30.38 -42.27
N VAL A 646 -5.56 -29.32 -41.70
CA VAL A 646 -6.21 -28.23 -42.44
C VAL A 646 -5.23 -27.10 -42.75
N ASP A 647 -4.74 -27.09 -43.98
CA ASP A 647 -3.92 -26.04 -44.61
C ASP A 647 -2.58 -25.73 -43.89
N SER A 648 -1.50 -26.27 -44.46
CA SER A 648 -0.11 -26.16 -43.97
C SER A 648 0.49 -24.75 -43.99
N SER A 649 -0.32 -23.72 -44.25
CA SER A 649 0.02 -22.30 -44.13
C SER A 649 -0.49 -21.62 -42.84
N ASN A 650 -1.37 -22.25 -42.06
CA ASN A 650 -2.14 -21.57 -41.00
C ASN A 650 -2.09 -22.19 -39.58
N SER A 651 -1.22 -23.17 -39.32
CA SER A 651 -1.04 -23.82 -38.00
C SER A 651 -0.31 -22.93 -36.97
N LYS A 652 -0.96 -21.83 -36.56
CA LYS A 652 -0.47 -20.70 -35.73
C LYS A 652 -0.18 -21.01 -34.24
N CYS A 653 0.31 -22.20 -33.92
CA CYS A 653 0.77 -22.55 -32.58
C CYS A 653 2.01 -23.46 -32.65
N GLY A 654 3.00 -23.11 -33.49
CA GLY A 654 4.14 -23.98 -33.80
C GLY A 654 5.01 -24.40 -32.61
N ILE A 655 4.86 -23.74 -31.46
CA ILE A 655 5.60 -24.02 -30.21
C ILE A 655 4.76 -24.79 -29.16
N LEU A 656 3.43 -24.82 -29.26
CA LEU A 656 2.54 -25.61 -28.39
C LEU A 656 2.09 -26.90 -29.09
N SER A 657 2.11 -28.03 -28.38
CA SER A 657 1.70 -29.35 -28.91
C SER A 657 0.50 -29.96 -28.20
N ASP A 658 0.18 -29.50 -26.99
CA ASP A 658 -1.03 -29.89 -26.24
C ASP A 658 -1.36 -28.82 -25.18
N ILE A 659 -2.66 -28.66 -24.89
CA ILE A 659 -3.21 -27.77 -23.87
C ILE A 659 -4.30 -28.51 -23.09
N GLN A 660 -4.03 -28.90 -21.85
CA GLN A 660 -4.99 -29.60 -20.98
C GLN A 660 -5.47 -28.70 -19.85
N SER A 661 -6.78 -28.44 -19.77
CA SER A 661 -7.40 -27.71 -18.65
C SER A 661 -7.79 -28.69 -17.53
N VAL A 662 -7.33 -28.45 -16.31
CA VAL A 662 -7.48 -29.35 -15.14
C VAL A 662 -8.44 -28.70 -14.15
N PRO A 663 -9.45 -29.39 -13.59
CA PRO A 663 -10.43 -28.76 -12.71
C PRO A 663 -9.85 -28.58 -11.30
N VAL A 664 -10.06 -27.42 -10.67
CA VAL A 664 -9.40 -27.06 -9.41
C VAL A 664 -10.38 -26.61 -8.31
N HIS A 665 -9.87 -26.45 -7.09
CA HIS A 665 -10.69 -26.27 -5.88
C HIS A 665 -10.79 -24.80 -5.47
N HIS A 666 -11.53 -24.01 -6.25
CA HIS A 666 -11.80 -22.59 -5.98
C HIS A 666 -13.29 -22.21 -6.12
N CYS A 667 -13.70 -21.54 -7.20
CA CYS A 667 -15.11 -21.20 -7.46
C CYS A 667 -15.78 -22.24 -8.38
N TYR A 668 -16.98 -21.94 -8.90
CA TYR A 668 -17.56 -22.74 -9.98
C TYR A 668 -16.84 -22.43 -11.31
N ASP A 669 -16.63 -23.47 -12.12
CA ASP A 669 -15.94 -23.39 -13.42
C ASP A 669 -14.49 -22.84 -13.31
N SER A 670 -13.77 -23.22 -12.24
CA SER A 670 -12.34 -22.93 -12.04
C SER A 670 -11.43 -24.05 -12.57
N TYR A 671 -10.37 -23.65 -13.27
CA TYR A 671 -9.38 -24.55 -13.85
C TYR A 671 -7.94 -24.06 -13.60
N GLY A 672 -7.00 -25.01 -13.61
CA GLY A 672 -5.59 -24.81 -13.94
C GLY A 672 -5.31 -25.32 -15.37
N VAL A 673 -4.10 -25.14 -15.89
CA VAL A 673 -3.72 -25.60 -17.24
C VAL A 673 -2.34 -26.23 -17.26
N VAL A 674 -2.20 -27.30 -18.05
CA VAL A 674 -0.91 -27.84 -18.49
C VAL A 674 -0.71 -27.50 -19.96
N LEU A 675 0.43 -26.87 -20.25
CA LEU A 675 0.90 -26.62 -21.61
C LEU A 675 2.07 -27.55 -21.92
N THR A 676 1.98 -28.30 -23.02
CA THR A 676 3.10 -29.11 -23.53
C THR A 676 3.69 -28.39 -24.73
N LEU A 677 5.02 -28.22 -24.73
CA LEU A 677 5.75 -27.60 -25.84
C LEU A 677 6.07 -28.64 -26.92
N SER A 678 6.29 -28.21 -28.16
CA SER A 678 6.71 -29.08 -29.27
C SER A 678 8.07 -29.77 -29.06
N ASN A 679 8.86 -29.33 -28.06
CA ASN A 679 10.10 -29.98 -27.61
C ASN A 679 9.92 -30.96 -26.43
N GLY A 680 8.67 -31.24 -26.01
CA GLY A 680 8.33 -32.17 -24.94
C GLY A 680 8.45 -31.64 -23.50
N ARG A 681 8.94 -30.40 -23.30
CA ARG A 681 8.88 -29.73 -21.99
C ARG A 681 7.44 -29.41 -21.62
N ARG A 682 7.12 -29.45 -20.32
CA ARG A 682 5.77 -29.15 -19.79
C ARG A 682 5.81 -27.97 -18.82
N LEU A 683 4.80 -27.10 -18.91
CA LEU A 683 4.53 -26.00 -17.97
C LEU A 683 3.13 -26.22 -17.37
N LEU A 684 2.97 -26.01 -16.06
CA LEU A 684 1.66 -26.00 -15.40
C LEU A 684 1.41 -24.62 -14.79
N TYR A 685 0.20 -24.08 -14.95
CA TYR A 685 -0.30 -22.96 -14.15
C TYR A 685 -1.53 -23.39 -13.34
N SER A 686 -1.56 -23.10 -12.04
CA SER A 686 -2.61 -23.58 -11.13
C SER A 686 -3.98 -22.93 -11.32
N GLY A 687 -4.03 -21.70 -11.86
CA GLY A 687 -5.13 -20.79 -11.54
C GLY A 687 -5.19 -20.53 -10.02
N ASP A 688 -6.34 -20.11 -9.52
CA ASP A 688 -6.61 -20.06 -8.07
C ASP A 688 -7.14 -21.39 -7.55
N THR A 689 -6.62 -21.84 -6.41
CA THR A 689 -7.02 -23.13 -5.83
C THR A 689 -6.52 -23.38 -4.41
N ARG A 690 -7.31 -24.13 -3.62
CA ARG A 690 -6.79 -25.00 -2.55
C ARG A 690 -5.87 -26.10 -3.13
N PRO A 691 -4.96 -26.71 -2.37
CA PRO A 691 -4.20 -27.88 -2.83
C PRO A 691 -5.10 -28.96 -3.44
N CYS A 692 -4.83 -29.34 -4.70
CA CYS A 692 -5.71 -30.20 -5.49
C CYS A 692 -4.94 -31.42 -6.05
N ASN A 693 -5.46 -32.63 -5.81
CA ASN A 693 -4.81 -33.86 -6.28
C ASN A 693 -4.84 -34.00 -7.81
N ALA A 694 -5.95 -33.64 -8.46
CA ALA A 694 -6.04 -33.67 -9.93
C ALA A 694 -4.98 -32.78 -10.60
N LEU A 695 -4.64 -31.64 -9.98
CA LEU A 695 -3.58 -30.75 -10.43
C LEU A 695 -2.19 -31.39 -10.28
N ILE A 696 -1.94 -32.08 -9.15
CA ILE A 696 -0.71 -32.85 -8.91
C ILE A 696 -0.57 -33.98 -9.94
N GLU A 697 -1.64 -34.75 -10.17
CA GLU A 697 -1.67 -35.89 -11.08
C GLU A 697 -1.43 -35.47 -12.54
N ALA A 698 -2.10 -34.43 -13.02
CA ALA A 698 -1.86 -33.86 -14.35
C ALA A 698 -0.44 -33.25 -14.46
N GLY A 699 0.05 -32.62 -13.40
CA GLY A 699 1.34 -31.93 -13.34
C GLY A 699 2.57 -32.81 -13.13
N MET A 700 2.44 -34.14 -13.00
CA MET A 700 3.57 -35.00 -12.64
C MET A 700 4.80 -34.78 -13.55
N ASP A 701 5.96 -34.58 -12.91
CA ASP A 701 7.27 -34.35 -13.53
C ASP A 701 7.38 -33.12 -14.46
N VAL A 702 6.54 -32.09 -14.24
CA VAL A 702 6.57 -30.80 -14.98
C VAL A 702 7.91 -30.05 -14.85
N ASP A 703 8.38 -29.41 -15.93
CA ASP A 703 9.63 -28.62 -15.93
C ASP A 703 9.49 -27.29 -15.17
N LEU A 704 8.29 -26.68 -15.20
CA LEU A 704 7.96 -25.46 -14.48
C LEU A 704 6.49 -25.48 -14.01
N LEU A 705 6.31 -25.40 -12.69
CA LEU A 705 5.04 -25.09 -12.04
C LEU A 705 4.96 -23.59 -11.74
N ILE A 706 3.86 -22.96 -12.14
CA ILE A 706 3.44 -21.64 -11.66
C ILE A 706 2.25 -21.89 -10.73
N HIS A 707 2.38 -21.54 -9.45
CA HIS A 707 1.34 -21.78 -8.44
C HIS A 707 0.94 -20.49 -7.73
N GLU A 708 -0.35 -20.35 -7.40
CA GLU A 708 -0.82 -19.30 -6.50
C GLU A 708 -0.29 -19.53 -5.07
N ALA A 709 0.03 -18.44 -4.38
CA ALA A 709 0.39 -18.44 -2.96
C ALA A 709 -0.20 -17.20 -2.30
N THR A 710 -1.53 -17.11 -2.33
CA THR A 710 -2.27 -15.91 -1.95
C THR A 710 -1.99 -15.46 -0.51
N PHE A 711 -1.77 -16.42 0.39
CA PHE A 711 -1.57 -16.19 1.82
C PHE A 711 -0.21 -16.64 2.32
N ALA A 712 0.31 -15.93 3.33
CA ALA A 712 1.40 -16.45 4.15
C ALA A 712 0.87 -17.57 5.05
N ASP A 713 1.76 -18.46 5.50
CA ASP A 713 1.39 -19.68 6.23
C ASP A 713 0.68 -19.38 7.57
N THR A 714 0.98 -18.23 8.17
CA THR A 714 0.26 -17.67 9.34
C THR A 714 -1.20 -17.32 9.11
N ARG A 715 -1.68 -17.37 7.85
CA ARG A 715 -3.07 -17.10 7.44
C ARG A 715 -3.74 -18.31 6.80
N GLN A 716 -3.36 -19.52 7.22
CA GLN A 716 -3.95 -20.78 6.79
C GLN A 716 -5.49 -20.82 6.87
N GLU A 717 -6.10 -20.24 7.90
CA GLU A 717 -7.57 -20.15 8.02
C GLU A 717 -8.21 -19.29 6.93
N ASP A 718 -7.59 -18.16 6.58
CA ASP A 718 -8.03 -17.31 5.46
C ASP A 718 -7.89 -18.04 4.12
N ALA A 719 -6.78 -18.76 3.93
CA ALA A 719 -6.54 -19.55 2.73
C ALA A 719 -7.62 -20.64 2.55
N VAL A 720 -7.93 -21.40 3.61
CA VAL A 720 -9.02 -22.38 3.61
C VAL A 720 -10.37 -21.70 3.35
N ARG A 721 -10.70 -20.64 4.10
CA ARG A 721 -11.99 -19.93 4.03
C ARG A 721 -12.26 -19.29 2.67
N LYS A 722 -11.23 -18.71 2.04
CA LYS A 722 -11.32 -18.05 0.73
C LYS A 722 -10.96 -18.95 -0.46
N ARG A 723 -10.59 -20.21 -0.19
CA ARG A 723 -10.26 -21.25 -1.19
C ARG A 723 -9.00 -20.98 -2.01
N HIS A 724 -7.96 -20.47 -1.36
CA HIS A 724 -6.63 -20.24 -1.93
C HIS A 724 -5.56 -21.09 -1.23
N SER A 725 -4.32 -21.07 -1.71
CA SER A 725 -3.18 -21.76 -1.08
C SER A 725 -2.31 -20.83 -0.23
N THR A 726 -1.67 -21.39 0.80
CA THR A 726 -0.50 -20.78 1.46
C THR A 726 0.81 -21.11 0.73
N VAL A 727 1.92 -20.47 1.11
CA VAL A 727 3.25 -20.73 0.51
C VAL A 727 3.68 -22.18 0.77
N GLN A 728 3.58 -22.64 2.02
CA GLN A 728 3.92 -24.00 2.40
C GLN A 728 3.08 -25.03 1.63
N GLU A 729 1.80 -24.75 1.43
CA GLU A 729 0.90 -25.59 0.64
C GLU A 729 1.27 -25.67 -0.84
N ALA A 730 1.56 -24.53 -1.49
CA ALA A 730 2.03 -24.50 -2.88
C ALA A 730 3.36 -25.26 -3.05
N MET A 731 4.28 -25.13 -2.08
CA MET A 731 5.53 -25.89 -2.03
C MET A 731 5.31 -27.39 -1.83
N LEU A 732 4.30 -27.80 -1.03
CA LEU A 732 3.92 -29.19 -0.85
C LEU A 732 3.25 -29.79 -2.09
N VAL A 733 2.45 -29.01 -2.83
CA VAL A 733 1.92 -29.39 -4.15
C VAL A 733 3.07 -29.65 -5.12
N ALA A 734 4.02 -28.72 -5.23
CA ALA A 734 5.21 -28.87 -6.09
C ALA A 734 6.05 -30.11 -5.73
N LYS A 735 6.26 -30.37 -4.43
CA LYS A 735 7.00 -31.54 -3.94
C LYS A 735 6.31 -32.86 -4.30
N LYS A 736 4.98 -32.95 -4.15
CA LYS A 736 4.18 -34.13 -4.54
C LYS A 736 4.19 -34.36 -6.06
N MET A 737 4.05 -33.27 -6.82
CA MET A 737 4.08 -33.22 -8.28
C MET A 737 5.46 -33.58 -8.88
N ARG A 738 6.52 -33.60 -8.06
CA ARG A 738 7.93 -33.66 -8.48
C ARG A 738 8.29 -32.54 -9.46
N ALA A 739 7.64 -31.38 -9.31
CA ALA A 739 7.85 -30.22 -10.18
C ALA A 739 9.31 -29.76 -10.12
N ARG A 740 9.95 -29.70 -11.28
CA ARG A 740 11.39 -29.41 -11.42
C ARG A 740 11.76 -27.98 -11.01
N ARG A 741 10.83 -27.05 -11.18
CA ARG A 741 10.89 -25.65 -10.73
C ARG A 741 9.51 -25.21 -10.30
N ILE A 742 9.45 -24.28 -9.35
CA ILE A 742 8.24 -23.58 -8.93
C ILE A 742 8.46 -22.07 -9.06
N VAL A 743 7.43 -21.33 -9.47
CA VAL A 743 7.30 -19.89 -9.29
C VAL A 743 5.98 -19.62 -8.58
N LEU A 744 6.03 -18.77 -7.55
CA LEU A 744 4.86 -18.38 -6.77
C LEU A 744 4.32 -17.03 -7.26
N THR A 745 3.00 -16.90 -7.36
CA THR A 745 2.31 -15.70 -7.82
C THR A 745 1.01 -15.47 -7.03
N HIS A 746 0.21 -14.48 -7.46
CA HIS A 746 -1.11 -14.14 -6.92
C HIS A 746 -1.13 -13.73 -5.44
N PHE A 747 -0.12 -12.98 -4.99
CA PHE A 747 0.03 -12.61 -3.59
C PHE A 747 -1.03 -11.58 -3.14
N SER A 748 -1.62 -11.78 -1.97
CA SER A 748 -2.46 -10.75 -1.33
C SER A 748 -1.67 -9.47 -1.00
N ALA A 749 -2.34 -8.32 -0.98
CA ALA A 749 -1.68 -7.00 -0.89
C ALA A 749 -0.87 -6.74 0.41
N GLY A 750 -1.06 -7.55 1.45
CA GLY A 750 -0.27 -7.50 2.69
C GLY A 750 1.00 -8.36 2.70
N PHE A 751 1.28 -9.09 1.60
CA PHE A 751 2.42 -10.01 1.54
C PHE A 751 3.75 -9.23 1.42
N PRO A 752 4.78 -9.53 2.25
CA PRO A 752 6.02 -8.76 2.29
C PRO A 752 6.74 -8.70 0.93
N PHE A 753 7.22 -7.50 0.59
CA PHE A 753 7.69 -7.11 -0.75
C PHE A 753 8.74 -8.05 -1.38
N ARG A 754 9.61 -8.65 -0.55
CA ARG A 754 10.89 -9.22 -0.99
C ARG A 754 10.84 -10.65 -1.56
N MET A 755 9.80 -11.46 -1.29
CA MET A 755 9.79 -12.86 -1.78
C MET A 755 9.78 -12.95 -3.32
N PHE A 756 8.89 -12.23 -3.99
CA PHE A 756 8.95 -12.04 -5.45
C PHE A 756 8.43 -10.65 -5.83
N ALA A 757 9.36 -9.70 -6.05
CA ALA A 757 9.06 -8.37 -6.55
C ALA A 757 9.22 -8.31 -8.08
N HIS A 758 8.10 -8.46 -8.81
CA HIS A 758 7.94 -7.99 -10.19
C HIS A 758 6.46 -7.98 -10.64
N CYS A 759 6.16 -7.05 -11.55
CA CYS A 759 5.08 -7.15 -12.54
C CYS A 759 5.67 -7.33 -13.95
N SER A 760 6.80 -8.07 -14.04
CA SER A 760 7.45 -8.50 -15.29
C SER A 760 8.71 -9.37 -15.01
N GLY A 761 8.56 -10.44 -14.22
CA GLY A 761 9.70 -11.29 -13.87
C GLY A 761 10.01 -12.28 -14.99
N GLU A 762 11.20 -12.22 -15.60
CA GLU A 762 11.59 -13.16 -16.66
C GLU A 762 12.07 -14.52 -16.10
N VAL A 763 11.53 -15.61 -16.64
CA VAL A 763 12.08 -16.96 -16.49
C VAL A 763 12.34 -17.57 -17.85
N THR A 764 13.60 -17.90 -18.16
CA THR A 764 13.99 -18.52 -19.44
C THR A 764 14.07 -20.04 -19.34
N ALA A 765 13.39 -20.73 -20.24
CA ALA A 765 13.33 -22.19 -20.26
C ALA A 765 14.70 -22.88 -20.52
N ASN A 766 15.70 -22.17 -21.08
CA ASN A 766 16.93 -22.83 -21.53
C ASN A 766 18.03 -23.00 -20.48
N ALA A 767 17.88 -22.45 -19.28
CA ALA A 767 18.74 -22.80 -18.13
C ALA A 767 18.42 -24.19 -17.53
N LEU A 768 17.78 -25.09 -18.28
CA LEU A 768 17.41 -26.45 -17.87
C LEU A 768 18.48 -27.44 -18.36
N PRO A 769 19.28 -28.09 -17.47
CA PRO A 769 20.22 -29.12 -17.90
C PRO A 769 19.50 -30.30 -18.59
N ARG A 770 20.17 -30.98 -19.52
CA ARG A 770 19.64 -32.21 -20.14
C ARG A 770 19.52 -33.32 -19.09
N ARG A 771 18.62 -34.30 -19.31
CA ARG A 771 18.64 -35.57 -18.56
C ARG A 771 19.99 -36.25 -18.83
N ALA A 772 20.81 -36.40 -17.80
CA ALA A 772 22.05 -37.15 -17.80
C ALA A 772 22.33 -37.60 -16.37
N GLY A 773 22.71 -38.87 -16.19
CA GLY A 773 23.17 -39.42 -14.91
C GLY A 773 22.08 -39.68 -13.86
N VAL A 774 22.05 -40.92 -13.37
CA VAL A 774 22.01 -41.13 -11.92
C VAL A 774 23.40 -40.74 -11.38
N GLU A 775 23.51 -40.43 -10.08
CA GLU A 775 24.70 -39.90 -9.39
C GLU A 775 24.93 -38.39 -9.59
N GLY A 776 25.16 -37.67 -8.47
CA GLY A 776 25.34 -36.21 -8.46
C GLY A 776 24.16 -35.40 -7.89
N ALA A 777 23.68 -35.73 -6.68
CA ALA A 777 22.61 -35.00 -5.98
C ALA A 777 23.07 -33.63 -5.40
N GLY A 778 23.57 -32.75 -6.27
CA GLY A 778 24.07 -31.41 -5.91
C GLY A 778 22.95 -30.44 -5.57
N GLN A 779 22.69 -30.26 -4.26
CA GLN A 779 21.94 -29.17 -3.63
C GLN A 779 20.79 -28.53 -4.45
N MET A 780 19.58 -29.00 -4.21
CA MET A 780 18.36 -28.25 -4.55
C MET A 780 18.37 -26.92 -3.80
N ARG A 781 18.65 -25.81 -4.50
CA ARG A 781 18.52 -24.44 -3.97
C ARG A 781 17.05 -24.06 -3.78
N SER A 782 16.45 -24.63 -2.73
CA SER A 782 15.45 -23.94 -1.93
C SER A 782 16.05 -22.61 -1.47
N CYS A 783 15.31 -21.50 -1.55
CA CYS A 783 15.69 -20.29 -0.84
C CYS A 783 15.44 -20.54 0.64
N VAL A 784 16.46 -20.97 1.38
CA VAL A 784 16.35 -21.17 2.83
C VAL A 784 16.46 -19.80 3.50
N PHE A 785 15.83 -19.63 4.67
CA PHE A 785 15.90 -18.38 5.44
C PHE A 785 17.33 -17.97 5.84
N ALA A 786 18.30 -18.89 5.67
CA ALA A 786 19.74 -18.68 5.88
C ALA A 786 20.47 -18.03 4.68
N ASP A 787 19.85 -17.93 3.50
CA ASP A 787 20.48 -17.38 2.27
C ASP A 787 20.26 -15.86 2.09
N LEU A 788 19.87 -15.14 3.15
CA LEU A 788 19.62 -13.69 3.14
C LEU A 788 20.94 -12.89 3.12
N GLU A 789 21.06 -11.83 2.29
CA GLU A 789 22.20 -10.90 2.42
C GLU A 789 22.13 -10.17 3.77
N GLU A 790 23.24 -9.66 4.32
CA GLU A 790 23.25 -9.06 5.67
C GLU A 790 22.22 -7.93 5.85
N ARG A 791 22.07 -7.07 4.83
CA ARG A 791 21.04 -6.02 4.78
C ARG A 791 19.60 -6.53 4.79
N ASP A 792 19.39 -7.79 4.40
CA ASP A 792 18.09 -8.42 4.31
C ASP A 792 17.60 -8.87 5.69
N ILE A 793 18.54 -9.26 6.58
CA ILE A 793 18.27 -9.50 8.01
C ILE A 793 17.80 -8.20 8.67
N VAL A 794 18.53 -7.10 8.47
CA VAL A 794 18.16 -5.77 9.01
C VAL A 794 16.77 -5.35 8.51
N ASN A 795 16.53 -5.46 7.20
CA ASN A 795 15.23 -5.13 6.59
C ASN A 795 14.09 -6.01 7.14
N PHE A 796 14.32 -7.31 7.36
CA PHE A 796 13.32 -8.22 7.92
C PHE A 796 12.99 -7.85 9.38
N GLN A 797 14.02 -7.65 10.20
CA GLN A 797 13.87 -7.31 11.62
C GLN A 797 13.17 -5.97 11.82
N TRP A 798 13.41 -4.97 10.97
CA TRP A 798 12.65 -3.72 10.98
C TRP A 798 11.15 -3.95 10.72
N HIS A 799 10.79 -4.73 9.69
CA HIS A 799 9.38 -4.98 9.38
C HIS A 799 8.69 -5.78 10.50
N LEU A 800 9.42 -6.68 11.18
CA LEU A 800 8.94 -7.40 12.36
C LEU A 800 8.69 -6.45 13.54
N LEU A 801 9.68 -5.63 13.90
CA LEU A 801 9.58 -4.60 14.95
C LEU A 801 8.43 -3.63 14.69
N LYS A 802 8.32 -3.12 13.47
CA LYS A 802 7.26 -2.18 13.06
C LYS A 802 5.86 -2.80 13.15
N LEU A 803 5.71 -4.07 12.75
CA LEU A 803 4.45 -4.79 12.89
C LEU A 803 4.09 -5.01 14.36
N GLN A 804 5.07 -5.39 15.19
CA GLN A 804 4.89 -5.57 16.62
C GLN A 804 4.44 -4.27 17.30
N MET A 805 5.13 -3.15 17.05
CA MET A 805 4.77 -1.85 17.62
C MET A 805 3.33 -1.46 17.25
N ALA A 806 2.94 -1.63 15.97
CA ALA A 806 1.59 -1.31 15.51
C ALA A 806 0.50 -2.22 16.14
N LEU A 807 0.79 -3.50 16.39
CA LEU A 807 -0.12 -4.42 17.10
C LEU A 807 -0.27 -4.04 18.57
N GLU A 808 0.84 -3.79 19.26
CA GLU A 808 0.86 -3.32 20.64
C GLU A 808 0.11 -1.98 20.81
N ASP A 809 0.31 -1.01 19.92
CA ASP A 809 -0.39 0.27 19.95
C ASP A 809 -1.90 0.07 19.72
N SER A 810 -2.28 -0.86 18.84
CA SER A 810 -3.69 -1.21 18.58
C SER A 810 -4.36 -1.88 19.81
N PHE A 811 -3.66 -2.80 20.48
CA PHE A 811 -4.17 -3.43 21.70
C PHE A 811 -4.24 -2.44 22.88
N ASN A 812 -3.30 -1.51 22.98
CA ASN A 812 -3.35 -0.43 23.97
C ASN A 812 -4.55 0.51 23.75
N SER A 813 -4.87 0.86 22.49
CA SER A 813 -6.07 1.63 22.17
C SER A 813 -7.34 0.87 22.57
N LEU A 814 -7.47 -0.39 22.13
CA LEU A 814 -8.64 -1.21 22.41
C LEU A 814 -8.86 -1.39 23.92
N ALA A 815 -7.80 -1.59 24.70
CA ALA A 815 -7.89 -1.68 26.16
C ALA A 815 -8.41 -0.37 26.79
N GLN A 816 -7.95 0.79 26.32
CA GLN A 816 -8.43 2.10 26.77
C GLN A 816 -9.92 2.29 26.45
N ASP A 817 -10.36 1.90 25.25
CA ASP A 817 -11.77 2.01 24.84
C ASP A 817 -12.73 1.22 25.74
N THR A 818 -12.31 0.06 26.29
CA THR A 818 -13.18 -0.76 27.16
C THR A 818 -13.54 -0.09 28.49
N ASN A 819 -12.69 0.82 29.00
CA ASN A 819 -12.74 1.34 30.38
C ASN A 819 -12.75 0.24 31.49
N LEU A 820 -12.30 -0.98 31.19
CA LEU A 820 -12.18 -2.07 32.16
C LEU A 820 -10.72 -2.28 32.59
N PRO A 821 -10.46 -2.90 33.76
CA PRO A 821 -9.11 -3.31 34.14
C PRO A 821 -8.57 -4.41 33.22
N CYS A 822 -7.73 -4.03 32.25
CA CYS A 822 -7.11 -4.94 31.29
C CYS A 822 -5.63 -5.18 31.58
N VAL A 823 -5.17 -6.41 31.32
CA VAL A 823 -3.74 -6.76 31.29
C VAL A 823 -3.39 -7.18 29.86
N ILE A 824 -2.44 -6.48 29.25
CA ILE A 824 -1.90 -6.82 27.92
C ILE A 824 -0.64 -7.66 28.14
N LEU A 825 -0.57 -8.82 27.48
CA LEU A 825 0.58 -9.71 27.49
C LEU A 825 1.17 -9.75 26.08
N CYS A 826 2.42 -9.31 25.93
CA CYS A 826 3.15 -9.38 24.67
C CYS A 826 3.99 -10.66 24.63
N ASP A 827 3.65 -11.58 23.73
CA ASP A 827 4.47 -12.76 23.43
C ASP A 827 5.62 -12.34 22.50
N ARG A 828 6.76 -11.96 23.12
CA ARG A 828 7.89 -11.14 22.62
C ARG A 828 7.74 -9.63 22.85
N GLY A 829 8.87 -8.94 22.94
CA GLY A 829 8.99 -7.48 23.13
C GLY A 829 9.94 -6.81 22.12
N ALA A 830 9.81 -5.50 21.92
CA ALA A 830 10.49 -4.74 20.86
C ALA A 830 12.03 -4.85 20.83
N MET A 831 12.69 -5.09 21.97
CA MET A 831 14.14 -5.27 22.00
C MET A 831 14.61 -6.66 21.56
N ASP A 832 13.72 -7.66 21.48
CA ASP A 832 14.09 -9.07 21.20
C ASP A 832 14.76 -9.24 19.83
N GLY A 833 14.38 -8.43 18.83
CA GLY A 833 14.96 -8.47 17.49
C GLY A 833 16.49 -8.25 17.48
N SER A 834 17.01 -7.47 18.44
CA SER A 834 18.46 -7.21 18.58
C SER A 834 19.29 -8.47 18.83
N ALA A 835 18.72 -9.52 19.43
CA ALA A 835 19.41 -10.78 19.69
C ALA A 835 19.79 -11.54 18.39
N TYR A 836 19.10 -11.24 17.29
CA TYR A 836 19.18 -11.92 16.00
C TYR A 836 19.98 -11.13 14.94
N MET A 837 20.67 -10.05 15.33
CA MET A 837 21.54 -9.23 14.45
C MET A 837 22.84 -8.83 15.17
N SER A 838 23.74 -8.09 14.52
CA SER A 838 24.89 -7.47 15.20
C SER A 838 24.49 -6.17 15.93
N THR A 839 25.30 -5.72 16.89
CA THR A 839 25.10 -4.44 17.56
C THR A 839 25.05 -3.29 16.55
N ASP A 840 26.00 -3.26 15.61
CA ASP A 840 26.09 -2.21 14.58
C ASP A 840 24.84 -2.18 13.68
N GLN A 841 24.28 -3.36 13.35
CA GLN A 841 23.04 -3.49 12.58
C GLN A 841 21.83 -2.97 13.36
N TRP A 842 21.79 -3.16 14.69
CA TRP A 842 20.73 -2.64 15.55
C TRP A 842 20.82 -1.12 15.73
N GLU A 843 22.03 -0.56 15.80
CA GLU A 843 22.23 0.90 15.78
C GLU A 843 21.90 1.52 14.41
N GLU A 844 22.31 0.91 13.29
CA GLU A 844 21.93 1.37 11.93
C GLU A 844 20.41 1.36 11.74
N LEU A 845 19.73 0.27 12.16
CA LEU A 845 18.26 0.14 12.09
C LEU A 845 17.54 1.21 12.91
N LYS A 846 17.99 1.46 14.15
CA LYS A 846 17.42 2.51 15.00
C LYS A 846 17.60 3.90 14.40
N LEU A 847 18.79 4.19 13.87
CA LEU A 847 19.14 5.48 13.27
C LEU A 847 18.41 5.73 11.94
N GLU A 848 18.20 4.71 11.10
CA GLU A 848 17.44 4.84 9.84
C GLU A 848 15.95 5.16 10.10
N HIS A 849 15.44 4.86 11.30
CA HIS A 849 14.00 4.88 11.59
C HIS A 849 13.58 5.77 12.77
N ASP A 850 14.49 6.64 13.24
CA ASP A 850 14.27 7.62 14.32
C ASP A 850 13.77 6.96 15.62
N LEU A 851 14.39 5.82 15.97
CA LEU A 851 14.06 5.04 17.16
C LEU A 851 15.16 5.16 18.22
N ASP A 852 14.76 5.31 19.48
CA ASP A 852 15.70 5.31 20.60
C ASP A 852 15.47 4.13 21.58
N THR A 853 16.54 3.77 22.29
CA THR A 853 16.53 2.61 23.18
C THR A 853 15.79 2.86 24.50
N VAL A 854 15.65 4.11 24.95
CA VAL A 854 14.86 4.46 26.13
C VAL A 854 13.36 4.32 25.81
N THR A 855 12.90 4.77 24.64
CA THR A 855 11.50 4.53 24.21
C THR A 855 11.21 3.05 24.01
N LEU A 856 12.01 2.34 23.21
CA LEU A 856 11.75 0.91 22.92
C LEU A 856 11.81 0.02 24.17
N ARG A 857 12.74 0.28 25.10
CA ARG A 857 12.93 -0.53 26.31
C ARG A 857 12.09 -0.07 27.50
N ASP A 858 12.13 1.23 27.85
CA ASP A 858 11.64 1.73 29.14
C ASP A 858 10.21 2.31 29.12
N THR A 859 9.68 2.74 27.96
CA THR A 859 8.35 3.40 27.92
C THR A 859 7.23 2.50 27.41
N ARG A 860 7.53 1.52 26.56
CA ARG A 860 6.51 0.59 26.00
C ARG A 860 6.06 -0.51 26.98
N TYR A 861 6.89 -0.88 27.96
CA TYR A 861 6.62 -2.03 28.86
C TYR A 861 6.65 -1.65 30.34
N ILE A 862 5.70 -2.16 31.11
CA ILE A 862 5.63 -1.94 32.58
C ILE A 862 6.56 -2.91 33.33
N ALA A 863 6.71 -4.12 32.79
CA ALA A 863 7.57 -5.20 33.28
C ALA A 863 7.94 -6.11 32.11
N VAL A 864 9.10 -6.78 32.21
CA VAL A 864 9.60 -7.75 31.25
C VAL A 864 9.91 -9.04 32.01
N PHE A 865 9.36 -10.16 31.56
CA PHE A 865 9.48 -11.46 32.22
C PHE A 865 10.27 -12.41 31.30
N HIS A 866 11.57 -12.55 31.54
CA HIS A 866 12.42 -13.43 30.75
C HIS A 866 12.41 -14.86 31.31
N LEU A 867 11.80 -15.79 30.58
CA LEU A 867 11.75 -17.22 30.90
C LEU A 867 12.96 -17.93 30.27
N VAL A 868 13.99 -18.22 31.08
CA VAL A 868 15.24 -18.86 30.60
C VAL A 868 14.96 -20.18 29.87
N THR A 869 15.52 -20.34 28.67
CA THR A 869 15.34 -21.50 27.79
C THR A 869 15.55 -22.84 28.49
N ALA A 870 14.78 -23.87 28.13
CA ALA A 870 14.98 -25.21 28.67
C ALA A 870 16.37 -25.80 28.29
N ALA A 871 17.04 -25.26 27.25
CA ALA A 871 18.42 -25.60 26.93
C ALA A 871 19.45 -25.19 28.01
N LYS A 872 19.05 -24.47 29.08
CA LYS A 872 19.93 -23.98 30.14
C LYS A 872 19.40 -24.43 31.51
N GLY A 873 19.92 -25.55 32.03
CA GLY A 873 19.55 -26.15 33.32
C GLY A 873 18.29 -27.04 33.32
N ALA A 874 17.69 -27.31 32.15
CA ALA A 874 16.55 -28.20 31.97
C ALA A 874 16.67 -29.04 30.69
N GLU A 875 17.91 -29.32 30.24
CA GLU A 875 18.28 -29.77 28.90
C GLU A 875 17.50 -31.01 28.43
N LYS A 876 17.17 -31.92 29.37
CA LYS A 876 16.35 -33.12 29.13
C LYS A 876 14.92 -32.87 28.62
N PHE A 877 14.45 -31.62 28.65
CA PHE A 877 13.16 -31.19 28.11
C PHE A 877 13.28 -30.35 26.82
N TYR A 878 14.51 -30.06 26.37
CA TYR A 878 14.78 -29.36 25.11
C TYR A 878 14.95 -30.38 23.97
N THR A 879 13.87 -31.11 23.66
CA THR A 879 13.83 -32.13 22.59
C THR A 879 13.15 -31.58 21.34
N LEU A 880 13.01 -32.39 20.28
CA LEU A 880 12.24 -32.03 19.07
C LEU A 880 10.78 -32.51 19.15
N ASP A 881 10.47 -33.49 20.00
CA ASP A 881 9.17 -34.18 20.08
C ASP A 881 7.97 -33.28 20.45
N ASN A 882 8.24 -32.03 20.83
CA ASN A 882 7.25 -31.01 21.17
C ASN A 882 7.27 -29.76 20.28
N ASN A 883 8.20 -29.66 19.31
CA ASN A 883 8.28 -28.53 18.39
C ASN A 883 9.13 -28.85 17.15
N ASP A 884 8.48 -29.28 16.05
CA ASP A 884 9.12 -29.56 14.75
C ASP A 884 9.78 -28.33 14.09
N ALA A 885 9.51 -27.11 14.55
CA ALA A 885 10.09 -25.87 14.02
C ALA A 885 11.38 -25.44 14.75
N ARG A 886 11.81 -26.17 15.78
CA ARG A 886 13.08 -25.94 16.50
C ARG A 886 14.25 -26.44 15.65
N LEU A 887 15.17 -25.54 15.29
CA LEU A 887 16.33 -25.83 14.43
C LEU A 887 17.68 -25.62 15.14
N GLU A 888 17.65 -25.00 16.31
CA GLU A 888 18.83 -24.63 17.09
C GLU A 888 19.37 -25.81 17.92
N THR A 889 20.69 -25.99 17.91
CA THR A 889 21.35 -26.84 18.91
C THR A 889 21.23 -26.24 20.31
N LEU A 890 21.39 -27.07 21.36
CA LEU A 890 21.40 -26.62 22.76
C LEU A 890 22.29 -25.39 23.00
N GLU A 891 23.46 -25.33 22.36
CA GLU A 891 24.41 -24.23 22.55
C GLU A 891 23.99 -22.95 21.80
N GLN A 892 23.49 -23.07 20.57
CA GLN A 892 22.90 -21.94 19.85
C GLN A 892 21.69 -21.36 20.60
N ALA A 893 20.84 -22.24 21.17
CA ALA A 893 19.70 -21.85 21.97
C ALA A 893 20.11 -21.09 23.25
N ARG A 894 21.18 -21.51 23.93
CA ARG A 894 21.77 -20.79 25.09
C ARG A 894 22.31 -19.42 24.70
N ILE A 895 22.97 -19.30 23.56
CA ILE A 895 23.53 -18.03 23.07
C ILE A 895 22.42 -17.03 22.70
N ILE A 896 21.35 -17.50 22.04
CA ILE A 896 20.19 -16.66 21.69
C ILE A 896 19.41 -16.24 22.94
N ASP A 897 19.21 -17.15 23.90
CA ASP A 897 18.60 -16.90 25.21
C ASP A 897 19.35 -15.81 25.98
N GLU A 898 20.68 -15.93 26.09
CA GLU A 898 21.51 -14.93 26.76
C GLU A 898 21.46 -13.57 26.05
N ARG A 899 21.56 -13.52 24.72
CA ARG A 899 21.43 -12.26 23.95
C ARG A 899 20.07 -11.61 24.15
N THR A 900 18.99 -12.40 24.11
CA THR A 900 17.62 -11.91 24.36
C THR A 900 17.49 -11.36 25.77
N CYS A 901 18.06 -12.02 26.77
CA CYS A 901 18.10 -11.49 28.15
C CYS A 901 18.93 -10.19 28.25
N ARG A 902 20.07 -10.13 27.55
CA ARG A 902 20.98 -8.97 27.53
C ARG A 902 20.32 -7.73 26.91
N ALA A 903 19.48 -7.91 25.88
CA ALA A 903 18.75 -6.82 25.22
C ALA A 903 17.82 -6.01 26.14
N TRP A 904 17.35 -6.63 27.24
CA TRP A 904 16.51 -5.99 28.26
C TRP A 904 17.30 -5.46 29.47
N VAL A 905 18.63 -5.56 29.47
CA VAL A 905 19.46 -4.95 30.52
C VAL A 905 19.23 -3.45 30.53
N GLY A 906 19.19 -2.90 31.73
CA GLY A 906 18.75 -1.54 31.96
C GLY A 906 17.24 -1.37 32.15
N HIS A 907 16.35 -2.28 31.70
CA HIS A 907 14.91 -2.09 31.93
C HIS A 907 14.59 -2.01 33.45
N PRO A 908 13.79 -1.04 33.96
CA PRO A 908 13.57 -0.87 35.40
C PRO A 908 12.99 -2.10 36.11
N LYS A 909 12.29 -2.95 35.34
CA LYS A 909 11.66 -4.20 35.79
C LYS A 909 11.82 -5.34 34.79
N LEU A 910 13.07 -5.69 34.51
CA LEU A 910 13.41 -7.03 34.02
C LEU A 910 13.36 -8.02 35.20
N PHE A 911 12.59 -9.09 35.06
CA PHE A 911 12.56 -10.24 35.96
C PHE A 911 13.05 -11.47 35.17
N VAL A 912 13.95 -12.25 35.75
CA VAL A 912 14.49 -13.47 35.12
C VAL A 912 14.04 -14.70 35.90
N PHE A 913 13.49 -15.68 35.19
CA PHE A 913 13.03 -16.94 35.75
C PHE A 913 13.89 -18.08 35.20
N ASP A 914 14.73 -18.62 36.07
CA ASP A 914 15.61 -19.75 35.83
C ASP A 914 14.86 -21.10 35.80
N ASN A 915 15.62 -22.19 35.60
CA ASN A 915 15.12 -23.56 35.59
C ASN A 915 15.48 -24.35 36.86
N SER A 916 15.86 -23.68 37.97
CA SER A 916 16.19 -24.35 39.25
C SER A 916 15.01 -25.09 39.88
N ALA A 917 13.78 -24.72 39.51
CA ALA A 917 12.55 -25.40 39.88
C ALA A 917 11.78 -25.88 38.63
N GLY A 918 10.99 -26.95 38.78
CA GLY A 918 10.17 -27.51 37.71
C GLY A 918 9.12 -26.52 37.15
N PHE A 919 8.64 -26.79 35.93
CA PHE A 919 7.84 -25.85 35.13
C PHE A 919 6.68 -25.18 35.87
N GLU A 920 5.82 -25.94 36.57
CA GLU A 920 4.71 -25.38 37.35
C GLU A 920 5.18 -24.34 38.39
N LYS A 921 6.26 -24.63 39.13
CA LYS A 921 6.85 -23.67 40.08
C LYS A 921 7.49 -22.48 39.36
N LYS A 922 8.05 -22.65 38.15
CA LYS A 922 8.56 -21.56 37.33
C LYS A 922 7.44 -20.62 36.87
N MET A 923 6.32 -21.17 36.41
CA MET A 923 5.15 -20.39 35.99
C MET A 923 4.45 -19.72 37.16
N GLN A 924 4.29 -20.40 38.31
CA GLN A 924 3.75 -19.78 39.52
C GLN A 924 4.58 -18.56 39.95
N ARG A 925 5.92 -18.66 39.96
CA ARG A 925 6.80 -17.50 40.25
C ARG A 925 6.54 -16.30 39.32
N LEU A 926 6.26 -16.54 38.04
CA LEU A 926 5.91 -15.48 37.09
C LEU A 926 4.52 -14.89 37.40
N ILE A 927 3.52 -15.75 37.62
CA ILE A 927 2.14 -15.34 37.93
C ILE A 927 2.09 -14.52 39.22
N ASP A 928 2.75 -14.96 40.29
CA ASP A 928 2.86 -14.22 41.55
C ASP A 928 3.46 -12.82 41.32
N THR A 929 4.54 -12.76 40.52
CA THR A 929 5.23 -11.50 40.21
C THR A 929 4.36 -10.55 39.38
N ALA A 930 3.58 -11.06 38.43
CA ALA A 930 2.65 -10.29 37.63
C ALA A 930 1.45 -9.79 38.45
N ALA A 931 0.90 -10.64 39.32
CA ALA A 931 -0.20 -10.32 40.22
C ALA A 931 0.15 -9.15 41.16
N VAL A 932 1.35 -9.15 41.78
CA VAL A 932 1.85 -8.02 42.60
C VAL A 932 1.94 -6.71 41.82
N LEU A 933 2.27 -6.76 40.53
CA LEU A 933 2.34 -5.58 39.66
C LEU A 933 0.94 -5.05 39.29
N CYS A 934 -0.04 -5.94 39.17
CA CYS A 934 -1.46 -5.62 38.97
C CYS A 934 -2.19 -5.21 40.27
N GLY A 935 -1.52 -5.29 41.43
CA GLY A 935 -2.10 -4.94 42.73
C GLY A 935 -2.90 -6.07 43.41
N ILE A 936 -2.79 -7.30 42.91
CA ILE A 936 -3.42 -8.48 43.49
C ILE A 936 -2.53 -9.01 44.64
N PRO A 937 -3.06 -9.32 45.84
CA PRO A 937 -2.28 -9.91 46.93
C PRO A 937 -1.73 -11.30 46.59
N THR A 938 -0.48 -11.57 46.98
CA THR A 938 0.19 -12.87 46.79
C THR A 938 1.12 -13.17 47.97
N THR A 939 1.50 -14.43 48.15
CA THR A 939 2.51 -14.83 49.13
C THR A 939 3.88 -14.19 48.81
N VAL A 940 4.44 -13.53 49.82
CA VAL A 940 5.61 -12.62 49.77
C VAL A 940 6.84 -13.20 49.07
N ARG A 941 7.57 -12.35 48.32
CA ARG A 941 8.95 -12.58 47.87
C ARG A 941 9.82 -11.34 48.10
N ALA A 942 10.93 -11.50 48.84
CA ALA A 942 11.79 -10.39 49.26
C ALA A 942 12.74 -9.88 48.15
N SER A 943 12.77 -8.56 47.93
CA SER A 943 13.88 -7.91 47.24
C SER A 943 14.97 -7.60 48.26
N ARG A 944 16.02 -8.43 48.25
CA ARG A 944 17.19 -8.32 49.13
C ARG A 944 18.05 -7.11 48.74
N LYS A 945 18.64 -6.47 49.74
CA LYS A 945 19.33 -5.17 49.63
C LYS A 945 20.64 -5.24 50.41
N PHE A 946 21.74 -4.80 49.82
CA PHE A 946 23.07 -4.88 50.41
C PHE A 946 23.73 -3.50 50.41
N LEU A 947 24.31 -3.12 51.54
CA LEU A 947 25.16 -1.93 51.64
C LEU A 947 26.54 -2.28 51.06
N LEU A 948 27.07 -1.40 50.21
CA LEU A 948 28.43 -1.52 49.68
C LEU A 948 29.38 -0.61 50.48
N ARG A 949 30.60 -1.09 50.74
CA ARG A 949 31.66 -0.32 51.42
C ARG A 949 32.12 0.89 50.60
N GLU A 950 32.05 0.78 49.28
CA GLU A 950 32.39 1.83 48.32
C GLU A 950 31.53 1.68 47.05
N ALA A 951 31.39 2.77 46.29
CA ALA A 951 30.72 2.74 45.00
C ALA A 951 31.69 2.20 43.92
N PRO A 952 31.25 1.28 43.03
CA PRO A 952 32.14 0.73 42.00
C PRO A 952 32.53 1.81 40.98
N SER A 953 33.84 2.02 40.80
CA SER A 953 34.38 2.89 39.75
C SER A 953 34.07 2.32 38.36
N LYS A 954 33.66 3.16 37.41
CA LYS A 954 33.31 2.77 36.03
C LYS A 954 34.40 1.95 35.33
N ASN A 955 35.67 2.19 35.66
CA ASN A 955 36.82 1.52 35.05
C ASN A 955 37.11 0.13 35.65
N ASN A 956 36.49 -0.24 36.78
CA ASN A 956 36.73 -1.49 37.49
C ASN A 956 35.60 -2.53 37.27
N ILE A 957 34.57 -2.20 36.48
CA ILE A 957 33.43 -3.10 36.21
C ILE A 957 33.78 -4.01 35.04
N SER A 958 34.05 -5.29 35.32
CA SER A 958 34.51 -6.29 34.34
C SER A 958 33.38 -7.05 33.63
N ILE A 959 32.18 -6.47 33.57
CA ILE A 959 30.94 -7.07 33.05
C ILE A 959 30.16 -5.95 32.35
N ASP A 960 29.51 -6.24 31.21
CA ASP A 960 28.66 -5.27 30.51
C ASP A 960 27.59 -4.69 31.46
N TYR A 961 27.49 -3.36 31.50
CA TYR A 961 26.56 -2.65 32.36
C TYR A 961 25.93 -1.45 31.64
N GLU A 962 24.71 -1.13 32.05
CA GLU A 962 23.97 0.06 31.64
C GLU A 962 23.90 1.02 32.83
N ASP A 963 24.34 2.28 32.67
CA ASP A 963 24.23 3.30 33.72
C ASP A 963 23.34 4.49 33.37
N PHE A 964 22.74 5.07 34.42
CA PHE A 964 21.60 5.99 34.33
C PHE A 964 21.67 7.06 35.41
N GLU A 965 21.19 8.25 35.09
CA GLU A 965 20.82 9.24 36.11
C GLU A 965 19.34 9.05 36.47
N VAL A 966 19.01 9.08 37.76
CA VAL A 966 17.64 8.93 38.26
C VAL A 966 17.33 10.01 39.27
N GLU A 967 16.38 10.88 38.93
CA GLU A 967 15.77 11.82 39.86
C GLU A 967 14.46 11.23 40.41
N LYS A 968 14.22 11.38 41.71
CA LYS A 968 13.00 10.95 42.38
C LYS A 968 12.39 12.11 43.18
N VAL A 969 11.14 12.42 42.86
CA VAL A 969 10.37 13.53 43.42
C VAL A 969 9.12 12.99 44.10
N TYR A 970 8.94 13.27 45.38
CA TYR A 970 7.76 12.85 46.14
C TYR A 970 6.57 13.80 45.90
N LEU A 971 5.37 13.24 45.88
CA LEU A 971 4.13 13.99 45.66
C LEU A 971 3.26 14.02 46.93
N GLN A 972 2.52 15.11 47.07
CA GLN A 972 1.38 15.23 47.97
C GLN A 972 0.27 14.25 47.52
N PRO A 973 -0.41 13.56 48.46
CA PRO A 973 -1.55 12.71 48.13
C PRO A 973 -2.69 13.53 47.51
N GLU A 974 -3.45 12.93 46.60
CA GLU A 974 -4.74 13.49 46.15
C GLU A 974 -5.82 13.07 47.15
N GLU A 975 -5.99 11.76 47.30
CA GLU A 975 -6.79 11.10 48.31
C GLU A 975 -5.92 9.96 48.88
N ALA A 976 -5.87 9.81 50.20
CA ALA A 976 -5.08 8.78 50.88
C ALA A 976 -6.04 7.87 51.65
N GLU A 977 -6.10 6.60 51.25
CA GLU A 977 -6.94 5.58 51.91
C GLU A 977 -6.38 5.26 53.30
N THR A 978 -5.05 5.26 53.45
CA THR A 978 -4.36 5.16 54.75
C THR A 978 -3.38 6.31 55.00
N SER A 979 -3.14 6.61 56.27
CA SER A 979 -2.15 7.61 56.72
C SER A 979 -0.69 7.25 56.43
N LYS A 980 -0.43 6.09 55.80
CA LYS A 980 0.90 5.62 55.38
C LYS A 980 1.13 5.74 53.88
N ASP A 981 0.08 5.95 53.07
CA ASP A 981 0.16 5.93 51.62
C ASP A 981 1.00 7.11 51.08
N TYR A 982 1.72 6.89 49.99
CA TYR A 982 2.48 7.96 49.34
C TYR A 982 2.76 7.71 47.86
N SER A 983 2.83 8.79 47.09
CA SER A 983 3.17 8.77 45.67
C SER A 983 4.51 9.44 45.40
N PHE A 984 5.19 9.00 44.36
CA PHE A 984 6.36 9.68 43.81
C PHE A 984 6.45 9.50 42.30
N VAL A 985 7.03 10.49 41.63
CA VAL A 985 7.45 10.39 40.23
C VAL A 985 8.96 10.23 40.15
N ARG A 986 9.42 9.66 39.04
CA ARG A 986 10.83 9.52 38.68
C ARG A 986 11.04 10.05 37.29
N CYS A 987 12.11 10.83 37.10
CA CYS A 987 12.76 11.01 35.82
C CYS A 987 13.97 10.07 35.78
N ARG A 988 14.23 9.47 34.62
CA ARG A 988 15.40 8.64 34.37
C ARG A 988 16.02 9.05 33.05
N THR A 989 17.28 9.45 33.07
CA THR A 989 17.98 9.94 31.88
C THR A 989 19.10 8.97 31.48
N GLN A 990 19.16 8.64 30.19
CA GLN A 990 20.23 7.87 29.55
C GLN A 990 20.52 8.50 28.19
N TYR A 991 21.79 8.73 27.86
CA TYR A 991 22.21 9.35 26.58
C TYR A 991 21.48 10.67 26.24
N GLY A 992 21.09 11.45 27.27
CA GLY A 992 20.30 12.69 27.14
C GLY A 992 18.78 12.49 27.06
N ILE A 993 18.31 11.30 26.66
CA ILE A 993 16.89 10.95 26.55
C ILE A 993 16.34 10.58 27.92
N SER A 994 15.11 11.02 28.24
CA SER A 994 14.52 10.88 29.58
C SER A 994 13.17 10.17 29.57
N SER A 995 13.07 9.07 30.33
CA SER A 995 11.81 8.35 30.61
C SER A 995 11.24 8.76 31.97
N TYR A 996 9.90 8.73 32.08
CA TYR A 996 9.18 9.17 33.27
C TYR A 996 8.25 8.08 33.79
N GLY A 997 8.15 7.95 35.12
CA GLY A 997 7.29 6.94 35.73
C GLY A 997 6.81 7.31 37.13
N MET A 998 5.52 7.11 37.37
CA MET A 998 4.89 7.26 38.67
C MET A 998 4.92 5.94 39.45
N THR A 999 4.94 6.03 40.78
CA THR A 999 4.77 4.89 41.67
C THR A 999 4.00 5.33 42.89
N THR A 1000 2.85 4.69 43.11
CA THR A 1000 1.98 4.88 44.27
C THR A 1000 2.17 3.69 45.19
N VAL A 1001 2.45 3.98 46.46
CA VAL A 1001 2.55 2.97 47.52
C VAL A 1001 1.29 3.06 48.35
N ARG A 1002 0.51 1.98 48.37
CA ARG A 1002 -0.69 1.82 49.20
C ARG A 1002 -0.46 0.76 50.25
N TYR A 1003 -1.07 0.92 51.42
CA TYR A 1003 -1.17 -0.13 52.43
C TYR A 1003 -2.59 -0.68 52.46
N LEU A 1004 -2.73 -2.00 52.34
CA LEU A 1004 -4.02 -2.68 52.47
C LEU A 1004 -4.45 -2.72 53.94
N GLU A 1005 -5.73 -3.01 54.20
CA GLU A 1005 -6.26 -3.22 55.56
C GLU A 1005 -5.56 -4.39 56.29
N SER A 1006 -5.02 -5.36 55.55
CA SER A 1006 -4.17 -6.44 56.06
C SER A 1006 -2.80 -5.96 56.60
N GLY A 1007 -2.43 -4.70 56.34
CA GLY A 1007 -1.12 -4.11 56.63
C GLY A 1007 -0.07 -4.34 55.53
N GLU A 1008 -0.39 -5.12 54.50
CA GLU A 1008 0.50 -5.41 53.36
C GLU A 1008 0.69 -4.19 52.45
N MET A 1009 1.86 -4.10 51.81
CA MET A 1009 2.25 -2.94 51.00
C MET A 1009 2.20 -3.26 49.50
N VAL A 1010 1.36 -2.53 48.76
CA VAL A 1010 1.19 -2.67 47.31
C VAL A 1010 1.89 -1.52 46.57
N HIS A 1011 2.49 -1.82 45.41
CA HIS A 1011 3.27 -0.88 44.60
C HIS A 1011 2.68 -0.70 43.20
N LEU A 1012 1.62 0.10 43.08
CA LEU A 1012 1.03 0.48 41.79
C LEU A 1012 2.00 1.38 41.00
N LYS A 1013 2.11 1.18 39.68
CA LYS A 1013 3.07 1.88 38.82
C LYS A 1013 2.43 2.27 37.49
N ARG A 1014 2.84 3.41 36.95
CA ARG A 1014 2.40 3.92 35.64
C ARG A 1014 3.57 4.57 34.93
N VAL A 1015 3.74 4.31 33.63
CA VAL A 1015 4.60 5.14 32.77
C VAL A 1015 3.93 6.51 32.64
N LEU A 1016 4.71 7.59 32.58
CA LEU A 1016 4.19 8.94 32.35
C LEU A 1016 4.80 9.52 31.08
N ASN A 1017 4.05 10.37 30.38
CA ASN A 1017 4.63 11.28 29.39
C ASN A 1017 5.25 12.53 30.06
N ALA A 1018 6.07 13.27 29.32
CA ALA A 1018 6.77 14.44 29.83
C ALA A 1018 5.84 15.55 30.36
N ARG A 1019 4.62 15.68 29.81
CA ARG A 1019 3.61 16.66 30.23
C ARG A 1019 2.98 16.27 31.56
N GLU A 1020 2.65 14.99 31.76
CA GLU A 1020 2.18 14.46 33.04
C GLU A 1020 3.25 14.60 34.14
N TYR A 1021 4.50 14.25 33.85
CA TYR A 1021 5.61 14.43 34.79
C TYR A 1021 5.77 15.90 35.18
N SER A 1022 5.82 16.79 34.18
CA SER A 1022 5.90 18.24 34.40
C SER A 1022 4.72 18.79 35.21
N TYR A 1023 3.51 18.28 34.99
CA TYR A 1023 2.32 18.67 35.77
C TYR A 1023 2.44 18.22 37.23
N ALA A 1024 2.80 16.95 37.46
CA ALA A 1024 2.98 16.39 38.80
C ALA A 1024 4.07 17.13 39.59
N VAL A 1025 5.24 17.38 38.98
CA VAL A 1025 6.33 18.14 39.63
C VAL A 1025 5.94 19.60 39.87
N ARG A 1026 5.28 20.29 38.92
CA ARG A 1026 4.93 21.71 39.10
C ARG A 1026 3.78 21.97 40.07
N ARG A 1027 2.87 21.02 40.28
CA ARG A 1027 1.66 21.23 41.12
C ARG A 1027 1.54 20.38 42.36
N ARG A 1028 2.28 19.28 42.49
CA ARG A 1028 2.06 18.29 43.57
C ARG A 1028 3.31 17.94 44.39
N VAL A 1029 4.44 18.64 44.25
CA VAL A 1029 5.65 18.35 45.05
C VAL A 1029 5.39 18.40 46.56
N ASP A 1030 5.80 17.35 47.26
CA ASP A 1030 5.90 17.34 48.71
C ASP A 1030 7.20 18.06 49.13
N THR A 1031 7.09 19.37 49.38
CA THR A 1031 8.18 20.24 49.81
C THR A 1031 8.75 19.92 51.20
N SER A 1032 8.15 18.99 51.96
CA SER A 1032 8.71 18.53 53.23
C SER A 1032 9.90 17.57 53.06
N ARG A 1033 10.11 17.05 51.84
CA ARG A 1033 11.10 16.02 51.50
C ARG A 1033 12.15 16.55 50.52
N HIS A 1034 13.32 15.92 50.52
CA HIS A 1034 14.31 16.16 49.48
C HIS A 1034 13.94 15.44 48.18
N ILE A 1035 14.21 16.11 47.05
CA ILE A 1035 14.44 15.44 45.78
C ILE A 1035 15.68 14.56 45.94
N ILE A 1036 15.60 13.32 45.48
CA ILE A 1036 16.72 12.36 45.55
C ILE A 1036 17.28 12.19 44.14
N LYS A 1037 18.56 12.53 43.94
CA LYS A 1037 19.28 12.19 42.70
C LYS A 1037 20.28 11.07 42.98
N GLN A 1038 20.29 10.06 42.12
CA GLN A 1038 21.16 8.90 42.24
C GLN A 1038 21.61 8.45 40.85
N GLN A 1039 22.83 7.92 40.77
CA GLN A 1039 23.25 7.14 39.62
C GLN A 1039 22.82 5.69 39.84
N ARG A 1040 22.29 5.04 38.81
CA ARG A 1040 21.94 3.62 38.82
C ARG A 1040 22.83 2.88 37.83
N ILE A 1041 23.40 1.76 38.25
CA ILE A 1041 24.18 0.84 37.42
C ILE A 1041 23.42 -0.49 37.38
N CYS A 1042 23.12 -1.00 36.19
CA CYS A 1042 22.39 -2.25 35.96
C CYS A 1042 23.24 -3.25 35.17
N PHE A 1043 23.31 -4.51 35.62
CA PHE A 1043 23.99 -5.59 34.88
C PHE A 1043 23.32 -6.95 35.13
N LEU A 1044 23.73 -7.96 34.35
CA LEU A 1044 23.39 -9.37 34.60
C LEU A 1044 24.59 -10.09 35.23
N TYR A 1045 24.32 -10.94 36.21
CA TYR A 1045 25.31 -11.86 36.78
C TYR A 1045 24.63 -13.18 37.14
N GLU A 1046 25.16 -14.32 36.67
CA GLU A 1046 24.59 -15.66 36.86
C GLU A 1046 23.06 -15.74 36.59
N CYS A 1047 22.63 -15.12 35.49
CA CYS A 1047 21.22 -14.96 35.08
C CYS A 1047 20.32 -14.19 36.07
N GLN A 1048 20.88 -13.41 37.00
CA GLN A 1048 20.14 -12.49 37.88
C GLN A 1048 20.34 -11.04 37.45
N SER A 1049 19.27 -10.24 37.49
CA SER A 1049 19.35 -8.79 37.25
C SER A 1049 19.74 -8.06 38.54
N VAL A 1050 20.88 -7.36 38.51
CA VAL A 1050 21.45 -6.62 39.64
C VAL A 1050 21.36 -5.13 39.36
N GLN A 1051 20.91 -4.34 40.36
CA GLN A 1051 20.80 -2.88 40.26
C GLN A 1051 21.51 -2.21 41.44
N ILE A 1052 22.59 -1.48 41.19
CA ILE A 1052 23.29 -0.68 42.21
C ILE A 1052 22.79 0.77 42.14
N HIS A 1053 22.44 1.36 43.29
CA HIS A 1053 22.09 2.77 43.44
C HIS A 1053 23.19 3.50 44.20
N VAL A 1054 23.78 4.53 43.58
CA VAL A 1054 24.77 5.42 44.20
C VAL A 1054 24.14 6.80 44.35
N TYR A 1055 23.90 7.25 45.58
CA TYR A 1055 23.24 8.53 45.84
C TYR A 1055 24.19 9.71 45.57
N LYS A 1056 23.69 10.73 44.86
CA LYS A 1056 24.38 12.01 44.60
C LYS A 1056 23.78 13.16 45.43
N GLU A 1057 22.45 13.24 45.48
CA GLU A 1057 21.71 14.24 46.25
C GLU A 1057 20.61 13.60 47.12
N PRO A 1058 20.34 14.14 48.33
CA PRO A 1058 20.99 15.29 48.95
C PRO A 1058 22.43 15.00 49.42
N PHE A 1059 23.27 16.04 49.46
CA PHE A 1059 24.72 15.93 49.77
C PHE A 1059 25.04 15.12 51.04
N ALA A 1060 24.16 15.13 52.03
CA ALA A 1060 24.31 14.41 53.29
C ALA A 1060 24.32 12.86 53.16
N ILE A 1061 23.97 12.31 51.99
CA ILE A 1061 24.07 10.87 51.66
C ILE A 1061 24.93 10.60 50.42
N ASN A 1062 25.73 11.58 49.97
CA ASN A 1062 26.53 11.45 48.75
C ASN A 1062 27.51 10.26 48.81
N ASN A 1063 27.68 9.56 47.69
CA ASN A 1063 28.45 8.32 47.51
C ASN A 1063 27.95 7.10 48.30
N LEU A 1064 26.84 7.17 49.04
CA LEU A 1064 26.19 5.98 49.62
C LEU A 1064 25.75 5.03 48.49
N ALA A 1065 26.18 3.77 48.55
CA ALA A 1065 25.91 2.77 47.52
C ALA A 1065 25.13 1.57 48.05
N ILE A 1066 23.97 1.28 47.45
CA ILE A 1066 23.09 0.16 47.82
C ILE A 1066 22.84 -0.73 46.60
N LEU A 1067 23.19 -2.01 46.71
CA LEU A 1067 22.87 -3.04 45.73
C LEU A 1067 21.47 -3.61 46.01
N HIS A 1068 20.65 -3.69 44.97
CA HIS A 1068 19.35 -4.36 44.95
C HIS A 1068 19.40 -5.60 44.05
N LEU A 1069 18.80 -6.68 44.51
CA LEU A 1069 18.57 -7.88 43.71
C LEU A 1069 17.18 -8.47 43.98
N GLN A 1070 16.82 -9.51 43.22
CA GLN A 1070 15.58 -10.26 43.38
C GLN A 1070 15.93 -11.75 43.53
N ALA A 1071 15.71 -12.30 44.72
CA ALA A 1071 16.00 -13.69 45.01
C ALA A 1071 14.79 -14.59 44.69
N SER A 1072 15.05 -15.85 44.33
CA SER A 1072 13.99 -16.85 44.15
C SER A 1072 13.52 -17.46 45.47
N GLU A 1073 14.33 -17.42 46.53
CA GLU A 1073 14.00 -17.87 47.88
C GLU A 1073 14.75 -16.98 48.89
N GLU A 1074 14.20 -16.75 50.08
CA GLU A 1074 14.81 -15.83 51.07
C GLU A 1074 16.22 -16.30 51.47
N ASN A 1075 16.38 -17.60 51.68
CA ASN A 1075 17.63 -18.24 52.07
C ASN A 1075 18.54 -18.65 50.88
N GLN A 1076 18.28 -18.15 49.67
CA GLN A 1076 19.14 -18.42 48.52
C GLN A 1076 20.57 -17.92 48.80
N GLN A 1077 21.58 -18.77 48.58
CA GLN A 1077 22.98 -18.34 48.63
C GLN A 1077 23.31 -17.55 47.35
N ILE A 1078 23.98 -16.41 47.51
CA ILE A 1078 24.22 -15.45 46.42
C ILE A 1078 25.72 -15.19 46.29
N THR A 1079 26.21 -15.39 45.07
CA THR A 1079 27.53 -15.03 44.55
C THR A 1079 27.53 -13.56 44.12
N PHE A 1080 28.68 -12.90 44.21
CA PHE A 1080 28.85 -11.51 43.75
C PHE A 1080 30.15 -11.37 42.93
N PRO A 1081 30.19 -10.51 41.90
CA PRO A 1081 31.42 -10.18 41.19
C PRO A 1081 32.49 -9.60 42.13
N SER A 1082 33.76 -9.83 41.81
CA SER A 1082 34.91 -9.37 42.63
C SER A 1082 35.00 -7.86 42.83
N PHE A 1083 34.39 -7.06 41.93
CA PHE A 1083 34.31 -5.60 42.05
C PHE A 1083 33.19 -5.10 42.98
N VAL A 1084 32.36 -5.99 43.53
CA VAL A 1084 31.22 -5.63 44.41
C VAL A 1084 31.62 -5.79 45.88
N ALA A 1085 32.15 -4.73 46.47
CA ALA A 1085 32.59 -4.69 47.87
C ALA A 1085 31.41 -4.63 48.88
N ILE A 1086 30.69 -5.73 49.08
CA ILE A 1086 29.63 -5.86 50.10
C ILE A 1086 30.18 -5.48 51.49
N GLU A 1087 29.40 -4.70 52.25
CA GLU A 1087 29.57 -4.46 53.69
C GLU A 1087 28.68 -5.43 54.50
N ARG A 1088 27.35 -5.33 54.31
CA ARG A 1088 26.33 -6.13 55.01
C ARG A 1088 24.99 -6.12 54.25
N GLU A 1089 24.13 -7.07 54.57
CA GLU A 1089 22.72 -7.06 54.15
C GLU A 1089 21.90 -6.04 54.96
N LEU A 1090 20.81 -5.52 54.38
CA LEU A 1090 19.91 -4.53 54.97
C LEU A 1090 18.50 -5.11 55.09
N HIS A 1091 17.95 -5.14 56.31
CA HIS A 1091 16.60 -5.63 56.58
C HIS A 1091 15.58 -4.48 56.60
N GLU A 1092 14.28 -4.78 56.59
CA GLU A 1092 13.24 -3.73 56.55
C GLU A 1092 13.18 -2.87 57.83
N SER A 1093 13.77 -3.37 58.92
CA SER A 1093 14.03 -2.67 60.17
C SER A 1093 15.10 -1.57 60.04
N ASP A 1094 16.03 -1.64 59.07
CA ASP A 1094 17.08 -0.64 58.79
C ASP A 1094 16.50 0.63 58.14
N GLY A 1095 15.50 1.25 58.77
CA GLY A 1095 14.73 2.38 58.24
C GLY A 1095 15.54 3.65 57.91
N LEU A 1096 16.80 3.72 58.32
CA LEU A 1096 17.73 4.81 57.99
C LEU A 1096 18.11 4.86 56.50
N TYR A 1097 18.11 3.71 55.81
CA TYR A 1097 18.54 3.60 54.41
C TYR A 1097 17.38 3.62 53.40
N SER A 1098 16.14 3.85 53.86
CA SER A 1098 14.99 4.03 52.98
C SER A 1098 14.91 5.48 52.49
N ALA A 1099 15.04 5.68 51.17
CA ALA A 1099 14.93 6.99 50.52
C ALA A 1099 13.60 7.74 50.78
N HIS A 1100 12.58 7.10 51.38
CA HIS A 1100 11.31 7.74 51.80
C HIS A 1100 11.37 8.29 53.23
N LYS A 1101 12.21 7.72 54.10
CA LYS A 1101 12.37 8.12 55.51
C LYS A 1101 13.38 9.27 55.70
N ILE A 1102 14.09 9.67 54.64
CA ILE A 1102 15.03 10.80 54.63
C ILE A 1102 14.25 12.13 54.72
N LYS A 1103 14.15 12.68 55.93
CA LYS A 1103 13.46 13.96 56.20
C LYS A 1103 14.42 15.14 56.18
N SER A 1104 13.93 16.28 55.68
CA SER A 1104 14.60 17.59 55.62
C SER A 1104 15.16 18.14 56.94
N ARG A 1105 14.79 17.55 58.08
CA ARG A 1105 15.27 17.92 59.43
C ARG A 1105 16.08 16.84 60.16
N ILE A 1106 16.36 15.68 59.55
CA ILE A 1106 16.96 14.52 60.25
C ILE A 1106 18.17 13.94 59.50
N VAL A 1107 19.23 14.75 59.35
CA VAL A 1107 20.61 14.22 59.16
C VAL A 1107 21.62 14.98 60.03
N ALA A 1108 21.43 16.30 60.22
CA ALA A 1108 22.32 17.16 61.00
C ALA A 1108 22.70 16.62 62.40
N ASN A 1109 21.76 16.03 63.13
CA ASN A 1109 21.95 15.62 64.53
C ASN A 1109 22.13 14.10 64.74
N LYS A 1110 22.41 13.31 63.69
CA LYS A 1110 22.67 11.86 63.83
C LYS A 1110 23.81 11.26 62.98
N MET A 1111 24.44 12.04 62.09
CA MET A 1111 25.70 11.62 61.45
C MET A 1111 26.95 12.01 62.24
N ASP A 1112 26.85 12.96 63.17
CA ASP A 1112 27.99 13.39 63.99
C ASP A 1112 28.45 12.29 64.97
N ASP A 1113 27.53 11.45 65.47
CA ASP A 1113 27.85 10.28 66.30
C ASP A 1113 28.65 9.23 65.51
N PHE A 1114 28.30 8.99 64.24
CA PHE A 1114 29.04 8.08 63.35
C PHE A 1114 30.43 8.60 62.96
N ARG A 1115 30.74 9.87 63.23
CA ARG A 1115 32.07 10.48 63.05
C ARG A 1115 32.88 10.55 64.36
N ARG A 1116 32.35 10.08 65.49
CA ARG A 1116 32.97 10.23 66.82
C ARG A 1116 33.20 8.89 67.54
N GLY A 1117 34.30 8.23 67.17
CA GLY A 1117 34.82 7.11 67.95
C GLY A 1117 36.18 6.60 67.47
N PRO A 1118 37.20 6.51 68.36
CA PRO A 1118 37.51 7.41 69.47
C PRO A 1118 38.86 8.13 69.22
N GLN A 1119 38.96 9.42 69.55
CA GLN A 1119 40.26 10.12 69.51
C GLN A 1119 40.92 10.21 70.88
N LYS A 1120 42.20 9.82 70.91
CA LYS A 1120 43.20 9.99 71.99
C LYS A 1120 42.99 9.16 73.27
N GLU A 1121 43.90 8.21 73.45
CA GLU A 1121 44.99 8.44 74.42
C GLU A 1121 46.35 8.16 73.76
N ASN A 1122 47.15 9.23 73.62
CA ASN A 1122 48.63 9.27 73.59
C ASN A 1122 49.08 10.60 72.97
N ALA A 1123 49.12 11.66 73.77
CA ALA A 1123 49.69 12.94 73.38
C ALA A 1123 50.95 13.19 74.22
N HIS A 1124 52.14 12.88 73.70
CA HIS A 1124 53.41 13.52 74.10
C HIS A 1124 54.59 13.17 73.16
N ARG A 1125 54.63 13.81 71.99
CA ARG A 1125 55.87 14.35 71.41
C ARG A 1125 55.51 15.58 70.56
N VAL A 1126 56.36 16.60 70.58
CA VAL A 1126 55.92 18.00 70.41
C VAL A 1126 56.67 18.71 69.29
N GLY A 1127 55.94 19.48 68.48
CA GLY A 1127 56.43 20.82 68.10
C GLY A 1127 57.05 21.03 66.72
N SER A 1128 56.96 20.10 65.77
CA SER A 1128 57.22 20.33 64.33
C SER A 1128 56.63 19.16 63.51
N ILE A 1129 56.34 19.26 62.20
CA ILE A 1129 56.74 20.21 61.14
C ILE A 1129 55.48 20.61 60.32
N VAL A 1130 55.37 21.88 59.91
CA VAL A 1130 54.42 22.32 58.87
C VAL A 1130 55.12 23.28 57.91
N LYS A 1131 55.58 22.78 56.75
CA LYS A 1131 55.87 23.48 55.46
C LYS A 1131 56.69 22.58 54.52
N GLY A 1132 56.40 22.64 53.21
CA GLY A 1132 57.28 22.17 52.11
C GLY A 1132 56.77 20.98 51.29
N GLY A 1133 56.70 21.11 49.96
CA GLY A 1133 56.26 20.07 49.00
C GLY A 1133 54.73 19.95 48.90
N ALA A 1134 53.99 20.67 48.04
CA ALA A 1134 54.30 21.33 46.76
C ALA A 1134 54.52 20.40 45.56
N CYS A 1135 53.41 20.09 44.87
CA CYS A 1135 53.34 19.86 43.42
C CYS A 1135 51.92 20.22 42.97
N SER A 1136 51.76 21.13 42.01
CA SER A 1136 50.48 21.76 41.68
C SER A 1136 49.90 21.28 40.35
N LEU A 1137 48.57 21.36 40.22
CA LEU A 1137 47.83 21.35 38.97
C LEU A 1137 46.97 22.61 38.97
N GLU A 1138 47.40 23.60 38.20
CA GLU A 1138 46.90 24.97 38.27
C GLU A 1138 45.84 25.18 37.18
N SER A 1139 44.57 25.12 37.57
CA SER A 1139 43.46 25.58 36.73
C SER A 1139 43.19 27.05 37.00
N ALA A 1140 42.86 27.81 35.95
CA ALA A 1140 42.56 29.23 36.09
C ALA A 1140 41.29 29.45 36.96
N PRO A 1141 41.26 30.48 37.82
CA PRO A 1141 40.07 30.79 38.62
C PRO A 1141 38.84 31.01 37.75
N ILE A 1142 37.71 30.42 38.13
CA ILE A 1142 36.45 30.46 37.34
C ILE A 1142 35.99 31.91 37.06
N SER A 1143 36.29 32.86 37.95
CA SER A 1143 36.04 34.29 37.71
C SER A 1143 36.78 34.83 36.48
N LEU A 1144 38.07 34.49 36.32
CA LEU A 1144 38.88 34.90 35.17
C LEU A 1144 38.32 34.34 33.86
N MET A 1145 37.86 33.09 33.89
CA MET A 1145 37.23 32.43 32.74
C MET A 1145 35.88 33.09 32.38
N LEU A 1146 35.09 33.49 33.38
CA LEU A 1146 33.84 34.24 33.16
C LEU A 1146 34.09 35.65 32.62
N ASP A 1147 35.10 36.35 33.13
CA ASP A 1147 35.49 37.68 32.65
C ASP A 1147 36.01 37.62 31.19
N PHE A 1148 36.76 36.57 30.83
CA PHE A 1148 37.16 36.30 29.44
C PHE A 1148 35.96 36.02 28.54
N LEU A 1149 35.06 35.10 28.93
CA LEU A 1149 33.86 34.76 28.16
C LEU A 1149 32.95 35.98 27.98
N LYS A 1150 32.83 36.83 29.01
CA LYS A 1150 32.09 38.08 28.93
C LYS A 1150 32.75 39.07 27.97
N ALA A 1151 34.06 39.30 28.05
CA ALA A 1151 34.77 40.19 27.13
C ALA A 1151 34.70 39.71 25.67
N THR A 1152 34.72 38.39 25.42
CA THR A 1152 34.48 37.85 24.07
C THR A 1152 33.04 38.05 23.58
N GLN A 1153 32.04 37.98 24.47
CA GLN A 1153 30.64 38.22 24.14
C GLN A 1153 30.31 39.71 23.95
N GLU A 1154 31.04 40.60 24.62
CA GLU A 1154 30.97 42.07 24.46
C GLU A 1154 31.90 42.57 23.32
N HIS A 1155 32.58 41.67 22.60
CA HIS A 1155 33.52 41.93 21.51
C HIS A 1155 34.72 42.85 21.85
N ASP A 1156 35.04 43.06 23.14
CA ASP A 1156 36.25 43.78 23.57
C ASP A 1156 37.48 42.88 23.44
N LEU A 1157 38.06 42.90 22.23
CA LEU A 1157 39.20 42.05 21.88
C LEU A 1157 40.47 42.38 22.69
N THR A 1158 40.61 43.61 23.21
CA THR A 1158 41.79 44.03 23.99
C THR A 1158 41.77 43.44 25.39
N ASN A 1159 40.61 43.49 26.04
CA ASN A 1159 40.39 42.92 27.37
C ASN A 1159 40.30 41.38 27.28
N ALA A 1160 39.65 40.84 26.25
CA ALA A 1160 39.64 39.40 25.96
C ALA A 1160 41.05 38.84 25.74
N GLU A 1161 41.90 39.52 24.95
CA GLU A 1161 43.32 39.14 24.82
C GLU A 1161 44.06 39.17 26.17
N THR A 1162 43.77 40.16 27.01
CA THR A 1162 44.44 40.32 28.31
C THR A 1162 44.06 39.19 29.26
N ARG A 1163 42.76 38.88 29.40
CA ARG A 1163 42.30 37.75 30.23
C ARG A 1163 42.70 36.40 29.65
N ALA A 1164 42.71 36.23 28.33
CA ALA A 1164 43.23 35.01 27.71
C ALA A 1164 44.72 34.79 28.03
N LYS A 1165 45.55 35.84 27.99
CA LYS A 1165 46.98 35.74 28.37
C LYS A 1165 47.17 35.40 29.84
N GLU A 1166 46.36 35.98 30.74
CA GLU A 1166 46.37 35.62 32.17
C GLU A 1166 45.96 34.15 32.40
N ILE A 1167 44.88 33.69 31.74
CA ILE A 1167 44.42 32.29 31.82
C ILE A 1167 45.48 31.33 31.27
N ILE A 1168 46.06 31.62 30.10
CA ILE A 1168 47.07 30.76 29.44
C ILE A 1168 48.40 30.76 30.22
N ALA A 1169 48.70 31.80 31.00
CA ALA A 1169 49.86 31.81 31.90
C ALA A 1169 49.68 30.87 33.11
N ILE A 1170 48.44 30.68 33.59
CA ILE A 1170 48.12 29.78 34.70
C ILE A 1170 47.89 28.35 34.20
N GLU A 1171 47.17 28.19 33.08
CA GLU A 1171 46.79 26.90 32.49
C GLU A 1171 47.25 26.80 31.02
N PRO A 1172 48.55 26.53 30.75
CA PRO A 1172 49.13 26.61 29.40
C PRO A 1172 48.61 25.59 28.37
N LYS A 1173 47.65 24.74 28.75
CA LYS A 1173 47.00 23.73 27.89
C LYS A 1173 45.51 23.96 27.69
N ASN A 1174 44.98 25.12 28.08
CA ASN A 1174 43.58 25.45 27.81
C ASN A 1174 43.38 25.81 26.33
N GLU A 1175 43.09 24.80 25.50
CA GLU A 1175 42.88 24.94 24.05
C GLU A 1175 41.62 25.75 23.73
N LEU A 1176 40.54 25.57 24.50
CA LEU A 1176 39.27 26.30 24.33
C LEU A 1176 39.47 27.83 24.31
N VAL A 1177 40.29 28.36 25.23
CA VAL A 1177 40.59 29.80 25.30
C VAL A 1177 41.47 30.27 24.13
N ARG A 1178 42.35 29.41 23.60
CA ARG A 1178 43.12 29.73 22.39
C ARG A 1178 42.24 29.76 21.15
N ASP A 1179 41.38 28.77 20.98
CA ASP A 1179 40.53 28.63 19.79
C ASP A 1179 39.49 29.75 19.73
N LEU A 1180 38.87 30.11 20.86
CA LEU A 1180 37.99 31.28 20.97
C LEU A 1180 38.72 32.59 20.64
N LEU A 1181 39.94 32.79 21.15
CA LEU A 1181 40.71 33.99 20.86
C LEU A 1181 41.19 34.05 19.40
N ALA A 1182 41.54 32.90 18.80
CA ALA A 1182 41.90 32.80 17.40
C ALA A 1182 40.70 33.10 16.48
N ALA A 1183 39.53 32.55 16.79
CA ALA A 1183 38.29 32.84 16.08
C ALA A 1183 37.91 34.33 16.16
N LEU A 1184 37.99 34.95 17.35
CA LEU A 1184 37.69 36.38 17.51
C LEU A 1184 38.66 37.27 16.70
N LYS A 1185 39.95 36.92 16.69
CA LYS A 1185 40.97 37.58 15.86
C LYS A 1185 40.71 37.42 14.36
N GLN A 1186 40.30 36.23 13.92
CA GLN A 1186 39.96 35.96 12.52
C GLN A 1186 38.71 36.74 12.10
N GLN A 1187 37.70 36.84 12.97
CA GLN A 1187 36.51 37.66 12.74
C GLN A 1187 36.86 39.15 12.65
N GLN A 1188 37.71 39.67 13.55
CA GLN A 1188 38.15 41.07 13.46
C GLN A 1188 38.99 41.32 12.20
N ALA A 1189 39.88 40.40 11.81
CA ALA A 1189 40.65 40.52 10.58
C ALA A 1189 39.77 40.53 9.32
N LEU A 1190 38.69 39.75 9.30
CA LEU A 1190 37.68 39.79 8.22
C LEU A 1190 36.95 41.15 8.19
N MET A 1191 36.53 41.69 9.34
CA MET A 1191 35.90 43.01 9.38
C MET A 1191 36.85 44.15 9.01
N SER A 1192 38.12 44.07 9.41
CA SER A 1192 39.15 45.02 8.98
C SER A 1192 39.43 44.95 7.48
N ALA A 1193 39.40 43.76 6.87
CA ALA A 1193 39.55 43.59 5.43
C ALA A 1193 38.36 44.21 4.66
N GLN A 1194 37.13 43.99 5.14
CA GLN A 1194 35.94 44.62 4.55
C GLN A 1194 36.00 46.15 4.63
N GLN A 1195 36.54 46.71 5.72
CA GLN A 1195 36.74 48.17 5.83
C GLN A 1195 37.90 48.71 4.96
N SER A 1196 38.88 47.88 4.55
CA SER A 1196 39.90 48.31 3.58
C SER A 1196 39.44 48.23 2.12
N ASP A 1197 38.51 47.33 1.80
CA ASP A 1197 37.94 47.23 0.45
C ASP A 1197 37.03 48.46 0.16
N ASP A 1198 36.21 48.88 1.13
CA ASP A 1198 35.30 50.03 1.01
C ASP A 1198 36.03 51.40 0.83
N GLU A 1199 37.24 51.60 1.36
CA GLU A 1199 38.02 52.84 1.17
C GLU A 1199 38.80 52.90 -0.16
N SER A 1200 38.84 51.82 -0.96
CA SER A 1200 39.64 51.73 -2.19
C SER A 1200 38.90 52.07 -3.49
N SER A 1201 37.59 52.33 -3.42
CA SER A 1201 36.70 52.51 -4.59
C SER A 1201 36.56 53.97 -5.09
N ASN A 1202 37.56 54.82 -4.83
CA ASN A 1202 37.64 56.18 -5.38
C ASN A 1202 39.04 56.50 -5.91
N ILE A 1203 39.25 56.39 -7.24
CA ILE A 1203 40.04 57.30 -8.12
C ILE A 1203 40.23 56.65 -9.51
N ASP A 1204 39.97 57.47 -10.55
CA ASP A 1204 40.33 57.37 -11.97
C ASP A 1204 40.13 56.05 -12.75
N GLU A 1205 39.05 56.03 -13.56
CA GLU A 1205 39.12 55.48 -14.92
C GLU A 1205 39.66 56.55 -15.89
N SER A 1206 40.55 56.18 -16.80
CA SER A 1206 40.92 56.99 -17.97
C SER A 1206 41.45 56.12 -19.12
N ASP A 1207 40.84 56.29 -20.31
CA ASP A 1207 41.25 55.79 -21.63
C ASP A 1207 41.26 54.22 -21.79
N ASP A 1208 40.73 53.61 -22.86
CA ASP A 1208 40.32 54.14 -24.16
C ASP A 1208 39.03 53.48 -24.73
N ALA A 1209 38.42 54.24 -25.65
CA ALA A 1209 37.27 54.02 -26.55
C ALA A 1209 37.19 52.64 -27.30
N VAL A 1210 36.15 52.26 -28.07
CA VAL A 1210 35.20 53.01 -28.95
C VAL A 1210 33.89 52.20 -29.21
N ASP A 1211 32.74 52.90 -29.32
CA ASP A 1211 31.45 52.55 -30.00
C ASP A 1211 30.62 51.28 -29.67
N SER A 1212 29.27 51.27 -29.80
CA SER A 1212 28.25 52.36 -29.84
C SER A 1212 26.81 51.79 -29.84
N VAL A 1213 25.81 52.66 -29.56
CA VAL A 1213 24.35 52.54 -29.87
C VAL A 1213 23.55 51.41 -29.18
N SER A 1214 22.36 51.62 -28.60
CA SER A 1214 21.72 52.77 -27.93
C SER A 1214 20.42 52.30 -27.23
N SER A 1215 20.13 52.81 -26.02
CA SER A 1215 18.83 53.29 -25.51
C SER A 1215 17.54 52.43 -25.66
N ASP A 1216 16.45 52.64 -24.90
CA ASP A 1216 16.08 53.71 -23.96
C ASP A 1216 15.60 53.15 -22.61
N GLU A 1217 15.51 54.03 -21.62
CA GLU A 1217 15.03 53.78 -20.26
C GLU A 1217 13.51 53.92 -20.16
N GLU A 1218 12.89 53.30 -19.15
CA GLU A 1218 12.12 54.09 -18.18
C GLU A 1218 12.05 53.35 -16.84
N SER A 1219 11.94 54.11 -15.76
CA SER A 1219 12.00 53.61 -14.38
C SER A 1219 10.79 54.06 -13.60
N ASP A 1220 10.41 53.29 -12.57
CA ASP A 1220 9.78 53.86 -11.39
C ASP A 1220 10.17 53.07 -10.14
N GLN A 1221 10.38 53.79 -9.04
CA GLN A 1221 10.78 53.23 -7.75
C GLN A 1221 9.65 53.40 -6.73
N GLU A 1222 9.42 52.40 -5.87
CA GLU A 1222 9.05 52.71 -4.49
C GLU A 1222 9.53 51.63 -3.51
N SER A 1223 9.58 51.99 -2.23
CA SER A 1223 10.49 51.37 -1.26
C SER A 1223 9.91 50.22 -0.44
N VAL A 1224 10.78 49.29 -0.04
CA VAL A 1224 10.52 48.28 1.00
C VAL A 1224 11.45 48.57 2.17
N SER A 1225 10.90 48.60 3.38
CA SER A 1225 11.63 48.82 4.63
C SER A 1225 11.88 47.52 5.39
N ASP A 1226 12.93 47.52 6.23
CA ASP A 1226 13.45 46.32 6.90
C ASP A 1226 12.47 45.71 7.91
N ARG A 1227 12.53 44.38 8.05
CA ARG A 1227 12.95 43.72 9.32
C ARG A 1227 13.05 42.20 9.25
N ASP A 1228 14.29 41.74 9.26
CA ASP A 1228 14.84 40.76 10.20
C ASP A 1228 13.99 39.56 10.61
N TYR A 1229 14.32 38.45 9.95
CA TYR A 1229 14.66 37.17 10.57
C TYR A 1229 15.04 37.22 12.07
N ASN A 1230 14.48 36.29 12.85
CA ASN A 1230 15.25 35.55 13.86
C ASN A 1230 14.49 34.29 14.34
N SER A 1231 14.99 33.11 13.96
CA SER A 1231 14.68 31.80 14.58
C SER A 1231 15.69 30.74 14.15
#